data_AF-A0A661ZQD1-F1
#
_entry.id   AF-A0A661ZQD1-F1
#
_cell.length_a   1.000
_cell.length_b   1.000
_cell.length_c   1.000
_cell.angle_alpha   90.00
_cell.angle_beta   90.00
_cell.angle_gamma   90.00
#
_symmetry.space_group_name_H-M   'P 1'
#
loop_
_entity.id
_entity.type
_entity.pdbx_description
1 polymer ?
#
loop_
_entity_poly.entity_id
_entity_poly.type
_entity_poly.pdbx_seq_one_letter_code
_entity_poly.pdbx_strand_id
1 'polypeptide(L)'
;AWQSDEEALFSMPFNSIHINTIRFPDIQIDQRANYEAQEVAFQSQLDILLEGIRFEGQEVSIKDLAGIRGHVKLKSTAAEAFGHILGLDELSVDLTQHNILLKGLLIEQETTKLDAGIQISKLSLPKFEISNINLDRINDKKLKFQDLSIAELTLDMALLQDEESKEEKGSRSFDPADIMNIEYSGLELEKINVNIELIGASSNPEISLNDFHLRHTPKGTKDDNLMDDISFHFGTFSFRDSLKHDHFLIQSGLYRPDGNHLQLSNISGGNLQKKKLGDDERTGWSYSSNALLISNLFIKNSFPSKLEMGKLYLSDANLVITTDLQTQKNAPLDLDIKTFRKIGDLMTRLSVDTTVFSEVRVQYKTFDDTSSHVFLADSIGLVINNIDIDTNVFEHASTSIVKRMSIDLKGRTQISKDSLYEIRSGIISYDFKRDVISVDSFQVIPRYDDAEFFKRARYQTDRMSLFGRRLEIHDFRLEELIENNIIHVGSVDVDSIYLEMTRDKTYARKENDFKLMPQDMLRMMNQKFTVDSIRLFNSFVIYSEYVEKSSQPGSIFFDRFTLNLYGITSDLPHPDPTAALKVDLESYVMGQTRFNVALVFPYLSDSNDFWMNASSEPLDLTILNPLTENLMGLSIKQGNGRIENTFITGNNHHSMGSMIFTYKKLKLSLYNRKKAERNKGMFGGITRFLINDLLIHKNNPKFGKAPRVGQVYFERDPEKAILNYAWKSLLSGMLSSIGINKKEQRQERREIKKINNQKENGQ
;
A
#
# COMPACT_ATOMS: atom_id res chain seq x y z
N ALA A 1 12.62 -35.71 -100.36
CA ALA A 1 12.74 -36.69 -99.27
C ALA A 1 13.43 -36.00 -98.11
N TRP A 2 12.92 -36.14 -96.89
CA TRP A 2 13.32 -35.44 -95.66
C TRP A 2 12.60 -34.10 -95.38
N GLN A 3 11.29 -34.21 -95.22
CA GLN A 3 10.46 -33.34 -94.37
C GLN A 3 9.40 -34.25 -93.74
N SER A 4 9.04 -34.01 -92.49
CA SER A 4 8.23 -34.82 -91.54
C SER A 4 9.02 -35.84 -90.72
N ASP A 5 9.29 -35.50 -89.44
CA ASP A 5 9.35 -36.42 -88.28
C ASP A 5 9.79 -35.77 -86.93
N GLU A 6 9.65 -34.45 -86.72
CA GLU A 6 9.93 -33.84 -85.39
C GLU A 6 8.66 -33.40 -84.61
N GLU A 7 7.50 -33.20 -85.25
CA GLU A 7 6.24 -32.87 -84.56
C GLU A 7 5.47 -34.11 -84.03
N ALA A 8 5.93 -35.33 -84.32
CA ALA A 8 5.23 -36.56 -83.96
C ALA A 8 5.53 -37.09 -82.55
N LEU A 9 6.62 -36.66 -81.90
CA LEU A 9 7.01 -37.18 -80.58
C LEU A 9 6.33 -36.46 -79.40
N PHE A 10 5.80 -35.25 -79.60
CA PHE A 10 5.14 -34.45 -78.56
C PHE A 10 3.64 -34.23 -78.77
N SER A 11 3.05 -34.82 -79.82
CA SER A 11 1.61 -34.70 -80.13
C SER A 11 0.79 -35.96 -79.80
N MET A 12 1.39 -36.97 -79.16
CA MET A 12 0.66 -38.15 -78.67
C MET A 12 0.00 -37.86 -77.31
N PRO A 13 -1.30 -38.15 -77.12
CA PRO A 13 -1.91 -38.13 -75.80
C PRO A 13 -1.40 -39.34 -75.02
N PHE A 14 -0.35 -39.15 -74.22
CA PHE A 14 0.06 -40.18 -73.26
C PHE A 14 -1.03 -40.30 -72.18
N ASN A 15 -1.55 -41.51 -71.96
CA ASN A 15 -2.50 -41.77 -70.87
C ASN A 15 -1.82 -41.70 -69.49
N SER A 16 -0.50 -41.94 -69.45
CA SER A 16 0.32 -41.80 -68.25
C SER A 16 1.79 -41.61 -68.62
N ILE A 17 2.51 -40.77 -67.86
CA ILE A 17 3.95 -40.57 -67.96
C ILE A 17 4.59 -41.01 -66.63
N HIS A 18 5.60 -41.87 -66.70
CA HIS A 18 6.37 -42.31 -65.54
C HIS A 18 7.84 -41.91 -65.72
N ILE A 19 8.36 -41.12 -64.79
CA ILE A 19 9.77 -40.72 -64.79
C ILE A 19 10.42 -41.26 -63.51
N ASN A 20 11.33 -42.23 -63.67
CA ASN A 20 11.98 -42.89 -62.54
C ASN A 20 12.86 -41.93 -61.75
N THR A 21 13.70 -41.15 -62.44
CA THR A 21 14.62 -40.19 -61.83
C THR A 21 14.81 -39.02 -62.77
N ILE A 22 14.70 -37.80 -62.25
CA ILE A 22 15.17 -36.56 -62.84
C ILE A 22 16.29 -36.05 -61.95
N ARG A 23 17.47 -35.81 -62.53
CA ARG A 23 18.60 -35.23 -61.79
C ARG A 23 19.19 -34.08 -62.59
N PHE A 24 19.25 -32.90 -61.96
CA PHE A 24 19.94 -31.74 -62.46
C PHE A 24 20.94 -31.26 -61.40
N PRO A 25 22.18 -31.80 -61.41
CA PRO A 25 23.19 -31.39 -60.46
C PRO A 25 23.85 -30.07 -60.89
N ASP A 26 24.21 -29.25 -59.90
CA ASP A 26 25.09 -28.07 -60.03
C ASP A 26 24.66 -27.03 -61.09
N ILE A 27 23.35 -26.86 -61.31
CA ILE A 27 22.82 -25.80 -62.20
C ILE A 27 23.25 -24.45 -61.63
N GLN A 28 24.04 -23.69 -62.39
CA GLN A 28 24.35 -22.30 -62.04
C GLN A 28 23.19 -21.41 -62.46
N ILE A 29 22.65 -20.65 -61.51
CA ILE A 29 21.66 -19.61 -61.75
C ILE A 29 22.39 -18.28 -61.58
N ASP A 30 22.39 -17.46 -62.62
CA ASP A 30 22.85 -16.07 -62.57
C ASP A 30 21.79 -15.25 -63.31
N GLN A 31 21.00 -14.51 -62.55
CA GLN A 31 19.88 -13.73 -63.06
C GLN A 31 19.96 -12.29 -62.60
N ARG A 32 19.60 -11.40 -63.51
CA ARG A 32 19.34 -9.99 -63.23
C ARG A 32 17.96 -9.65 -63.75
N ALA A 33 17.11 -9.15 -62.89
CA ALA A 33 15.74 -8.76 -63.23
C ALA A 33 15.44 -7.38 -62.68
N ASN A 34 14.65 -6.59 -63.40
CA ASN A 34 14.11 -5.35 -62.86
C ASN A 34 12.77 -5.64 -62.20
N TYR A 35 12.69 -5.43 -60.89
CA TYR A 35 11.45 -5.52 -60.12
C TYR A 35 11.14 -4.14 -59.54
N GLU A 36 9.96 -3.60 -59.84
CA GLU A 36 9.51 -2.27 -59.36
C GLU A 36 10.55 -1.14 -59.57
N ALA A 37 11.19 -1.13 -60.75
CA ALA A 37 12.24 -0.17 -61.14
C ALA A 37 13.57 -0.26 -60.36
N GLN A 38 13.81 -1.37 -59.63
CA GLN A 38 15.11 -1.70 -59.04
C GLN A 38 15.70 -2.97 -59.68
N GLU A 39 17.01 -2.95 -59.91
CA GLU A 39 17.73 -4.13 -60.39
C GLU A 39 17.90 -5.11 -59.22
N VAL A 40 17.44 -6.34 -59.41
CA VAL A 40 17.62 -7.46 -58.49
C VAL A 40 18.61 -8.42 -59.14
N ALA A 41 19.75 -8.62 -58.49
CA ALA A 41 20.73 -9.62 -58.87
C ALA A 41 20.53 -10.88 -58.00
N PHE A 42 20.56 -12.05 -58.62
CA PHE A 42 20.41 -13.33 -57.94
C PHE A 42 21.38 -14.35 -58.54
N GLN A 43 22.24 -14.90 -57.68
CA GLN A 43 23.20 -15.94 -58.01
C GLN A 43 23.01 -17.13 -57.08
N SER A 44 22.96 -18.35 -57.61
CA SER A 44 22.80 -19.56 -56.79
C SER A 44 23.25 -20.82 -57.54
N GLN A 45 23.52 -21.88 -56.80
CA GLN A 45 23.74 -23.22 -57.33
C GLN A 45 22.56 -24.12 -56.97
N LEU A 46 21.82 -24.57 -57.97
CA LEU A 46 20.64 -25.40 -57.83
C LEU A 46 20.96 -26.87 -58.14
N ASP A 47 20.68 -27.74 -57.19
CA ASP A 47 20.79 -29.19 -57.30
C ASP A 47 19.41 -29.81 -57.08
N ILE A 48 18.86 -30.43 -58.11
CA ILE A 48 17.54 -31.07 -58.09
C ILE A 48 17.71 -32.57 -58.31
N LEU A 49 17.15 -33.36 -57.42
CA LEU A 49 16.93 -34.80 -57.59
C LEU A 49 15.46 -35.09 -57.30
N LEU A 50 14.73 -35.58 -58.30
CA LEU A 50 13.34 -36.02 -58.14
C LEU A 50 13.22 -37.47 -58.61
N GLU A 51 12.51 -38.29 -57.86
CA GLU A 51 12.34 -39.71 -58.13
C GLU A 51 10.87 -40.10 -58.06
N GLY A 52 10.46 -41.05 -58.89
CA GLY A 52 9.13 -41.66 -58.83
C GLY A 52 7.99 -40.75 -59.29
N ILE A 53 8.26 -39.82 -60.22
CA ILE A 53 7.25 -38.91 -60.77
C ILE A 53 6.28 -39.72 -61.66
N ARG A 54 4.97 -39.58 -61.42
CA ARG A 54 3.93 -40.22 -62.21
C ARG A 54 2.84 -39.21 -62.52
N PHE A 55 2.52 -39.07 -63.80
CA PHE A 55 1.37 -38.30 -64.26
C PHE A 55 0.34 -39.28 -64.83
N GLU A 56 -0.89 -39.25 -64.33
CA GLU A 56 -2.01 -40.02 -64.87
C GLU A 56 -3.10 -39.07 -65.38
N GLY A 57 -3.34 -39.03 -66.70
CA GLY A 57 -4.32 -38.13 -67.34
C GLY A 57 -3.72 -36.95 -68.10
N GLN A 58 -4.58 -36.10 -68.68
CA GLN A 58 -4.20 -34.96 -69.52
C GLN A 58 -3.92 -33.65 -68.74
N GLU A 59 -4.28 -33.58 -67.47
CA GLU A 59 -4.01 -32.44 -66.59
C GLU A 59 -3.14 -32.87 -65.41
N VAL A 60 -2.08 -32.11 -65.14
CA VAL A 60 -1.24 -32.30 -63.95
C VAL A 60 -1.97 -31.75 -62.74
N SER A 61 -2.26 -32.60 -61.75
CA SER A 61 -2.82 -32.20 -60.47
C SER A 61 -1.77 -32.29 -59.35
N ILE A 62 -1.97 -31.56 -58.25
CA ILE A 62 -1.08 -31.64 -57.07
C ILE A 62 -1.06 -33.07 -56.47
N LYS A 63 -2.12 -33.86 -56.66
CA LYS A 63 -2.16 -35.26 -56.22
C LYS A 63 -1.17 -36.15 -56.98
N ASP A 64 -0.77 -35.75 -58.19
CA ASP A 64 0.25 -36.45 -58.99
C ASP A 64 1.68 -36.15 -58.49
N LEU A 65 1.83 -35.12 -57.63
CA LEU A 65 3.07 -34.84 -56.90
C LEU A 65 3.20 -35.69 -55.62
N ALA A 66 2.10 -36.28 -55.14
CA ALA A 66 2.08 -37.11 -53.94
C ALA A 66 2.79 -38.45 -54.20
N GLY A 67 4.05 -38.55 -53.77
CA GLY A 67 4.90 -39.73 -53.98
C GLY A 67 6.23 -39.43 -54.67
N ILE A 68 6.45 -38.19 -55.14
CA ILE A 68 7.76 -37.74 -55.60
C ILE A 68 8.72 -37.73 -54.41
N ARG A 69 9.86 -38.40 -54.58
CA ARG A 69 10.96 -38.44 -53.60
C ARG A 69 12.15 -37.65 -54.11
N GLY A 70 13.09 -37.36 -53.23
CA GLY A 70 14.33 -36.67 -53.57
C GLY A 70 14.47 -35.34 -52.85
N HIS A 71 15.22 -34.41 -53.43
CA HIS A 71 15.54 -33.14 -52.81
C HIS A 71 15.73 -32.01 -53.82
N VAL A 72 15.50 -30.79 -53.33
CA VAL A 72 15.87 -29.55 -54.01
C VAL A 72 16.82 -28.79 -53.09
N LYS A 73 17.99 -28.42 -53.60
CA LYS A 73 19.00 -27.66 -52.84
C LYS A 73 19.43 -26.42 -53.61
N LEU A 74 19.36 -25.27 -52.96
CA LEU A 74 19.96 -24.02 -53.38
C LEU A 74 21.20 -23.80 -52.49
N LYS A 75 22.38 -23.68 -53.10
CA LYS A 75 23.66 -23.49 -52.38
C LYS A 75 24.36 -22.22 -52.83
N SER A 76 25.19 -21.66 -51.96
CA SER A 76 26.02 -20.49 -52.25
C SER A 76 25.20 -19.38 -52.91
N THR A 77 24.03 -19.10 -52.33
CA THR A 77 23.08 -18.15 -52.88
C THR A 77 23.46 -16.75 -52.43
N ALA A 78 23.59 -15.85 -53.39
CA ALA A 78 23.77 -14.43 -53.15
C ALA A 78 22.68 -13.67 -53.90
N ALA A 79 22.07 -12.69 -53.26
CA ALA A 79 21.15 -11.78 -53.93
C ALA A 79 21.37 -10.35 -53.46
N GLU A 80 21.18 -9.41 -54.37
CA GLU A 80 21.18 -7.98 -54.07
C GLU A 80 19.83 -7.45 -54.52
N ALA A 81 19.05 -6.94 -53.56
CA ALA A 81 17.70 -6.46 -53.83
C ALA A 81 17.33 -5.40 -52.79
N PHE A 82 16.66 -4.34 -53.22
CA PHE A 82 16.11 -3.32 -52.31
C PHE A 82 17.14 -2.74 -51.33
N GLY A 83 18.39 -2.57 -51.76
CA GLY A 83 19.48 -2.04 -50.92
C GLY A 83 19.94 -2.99 -49.81
N HIS A 84 19.63 -4.28 -49.93
CA HIS A 84 20.10 -5.33 -49.02
C HIS A 84 20.89 -6.38 -49.79
N ILE A 85 21.91 -6.91 -49.13
CA ILE A 85 22.66 -8.08 -49.58
C ILE A 85 22.15 -9.28 -48.80
N LEU A 86 21.74 -10.30 -49.53
CA LEU A 86 21.38 -11.62 -49.01
C LEU A 86 22.50 -12.60 -49.34
N GLY A 87 22.99 -13.29 -48.33
CA GLY A 87 23.83 -14.48 -48.45
C GLY A 87 23.12 -15.68 -47.83
N LEU A 88 23.24 -16.85 -48.46
CA LEU A 88 22.67 -18.11 -47.97
C LEU A 88 23.56 -19.28 -48.40
N ASP A 89 24.06 -20.04 -47.42
CA ASP A 89 24.96 -21.17 -47.67
C ASP A 89 24.22 -22.34 -48.32
N GLU A 90 23.08 -22.74 -47.74
CA GLU A 90 22.26 -23.87 -48.21
C GLU A 90 20.79 -23.68 -47.79
N LEU A 91 19.88 -23.73 -48.75
CA LEU A 91 18.46 -24.05 -48.53
C LEU A 91 18.19 -25.41 -49.16
N SER A 92 17.75 -26.37 -48.37
CA SER A 92 17.45 -27.73 -48.81
C SER A 92 16.04 -28.14 -48.40
N VAL A 93 15.31 -28.69 -49.35
CA VAL A 93 13.99 -29.29 -49.16
C VAL A 93 14.12 -30.77 -49.51
N ASP A 94 14.01 -31.64 -48.50
CA ASP A 94 13.96 -33.09 -48.69
C ASP A 94 12.50 -33.52 -48.81
N LEU A 95 12.08 -33.90 -50.01
CA LEU A 95 10.73 -34.33 -50.32
C LEU A 95 10.44 -35.76 -49.80
N THR A 96 11.48 -36.51 -49.46
CA THR A 96 11.36 -37.87 -48.92
C THR A 96 11.08 -37.82 -47.42
N GLN A 97 11.88 -37.04 -46.70
CA GLN A 97 11.76 -36.85 -45.25
C GLN A 97 10.79 -35.73 -44.88
N HIS A 98 10.37 -34.93 -45.86
CA HIS A 98 9.54 -33.73 -45.67
C HIS A 98 10.22 -32.72 -44.74
N ASN A 99 11.52 -32.51 -44.93
CA ASN A 99 12.32 -31.61 -44.09
C ASN A 99 12.73 -30.38 -44.89
N ILE A 100 12.72 -29.22 -44.24
CA ILE A 100 13.26 -27.97 -44.77
C ILE A 100 14.42 -27.56 -43.87
N LEU A 101 15.59 -27.36 -44.45
CA LEU A 101 16.79 -26.93 -43.75
C LEU A 101 17.37 -25.71 -44.45
N LEU A 102 17.57 -24.65 -43.68
CA LEU A 102 18.21 -23.42 -44.11
C LEU A 102 19.43 -23.17 -43.22
N LYS A 103 20.58 -22.89 -43.85
CA LYS A 103 21.87 -22.66 -43.21
C LYS A 103 22.49 -21.36 -43.68
N GLY A 104 23.06 -20.62 -42.73
CA GLY A 104 23.90 -19.47 -43.02
C GLY A 104 23.17 -18.35 -43.77
N LEU A 105 21.88 -18.12 -43.48
CA LEU A 105 21.20 -16.96 -44.03
C LEU A 105 21.71 -15.70 -43.34
N LEU A 106 22.13 -14.73 -44.14
CA LEU A 106 22.53 -13.41 -43.72
C LEU A 106 21.85 -12.39 -44.63
N ILE A 107 21.12 -11.45 -44.06
CA ILE A 107 20.61 -10.27 -44.76
C ILE A 107 21.19 -9.06 -44.05
N GLU A 108 21.92 -8.24 -44.79
CA GLU A 108 22.52 -7.00 -44.29
C GLU A 108 22.14 -5.83 -45.20
N GLN A 109 21.86 -4.68 -44.59
CA GLN A 109 21.55 -3.46 -45.33
C GLN A 109 22.84 -2.84 -45.89
N GLU A 110 22.84 -2.52 -47.19
CA GLU A 110 23.99 -1.97 -47.90
C GLU A 110 24.00 -0.44 -47.93
N THR A 111 22.83 0.19 -47.88
CA THR A 111 22.67 1.66 -47.96
C THR A 111 22.17 2.25 -46.64
N THR A 112 22.68 3.42 -46.26
CA THR A 112 22.28 4.12 -45.03
C THR A 112 21.00 4.96 -45.16
N LYS A 113 20.25 4.84 -46.27
CA LYS A 113 19.03 5.63 -46.49
C LYS A 113 17.83 4.93 -45.86
N LEU A 114 17.18 5.65 -44.96
CA LEU A 114 15.91 5.29 -44.33
C LEU A 114 14.76 5.65 -45.29
N ASP A 115 14.28 4.67 -46.04
CA ASP A 115 13.01 4.76 -46.78
C ASP A 115 11.85 4.34 -45.85
N ALA A 116 10.64 4.87 -46.08
CA ALA A 116 9.48 4.64 -45.21
C ALA A 116 9.15 3.14 -45.03
N GLY A 117 8.80 2.74 -43.79
CA GLY A 117 8.36 1.39 -43.46
C GLY A 117 9.30 0.59 -42.54
N ILE A 118 9.29 -0.74 -42.71
CA ILE A 118 10.09 -1.70 -41.93
C ILE A 118 11.48 -1.82 -42.57
N GLN A 119 12.53 -1.56 -41.80
CA GLN A 119 13.92 -1.76 -42.22
C GLN A 119 14.59 -2.85 -41.40
N ILE A 120 15.22 -3.82 -42.07
CA ILE A 120 16.01 -4.86 -41.43
C ILE A 120 17.47 -4.49 -41.64
N SER A 121 18.12 -3.93 -40.62
CA SER A 121 19.54 -3.57 -40.72
C SER A 121 20.41 -4.82 -40.74
N LYS A 122 20.02 -5.85 -39.97
CA LYS A 122 20.66 -7.16 -39.96
C LYS A 122 19.68 -8.27 -39.60
N LEU A 123 19.70 -9.34 -40.38
CA LEU A 123 19.11 -10.64 -40.02
C LEU A 123 20.17 -11.72 -40.25
N SER A 124 20.62 -12.37 -39.20
CA SER A 124 21.44 -13.57 -39.28
C SER A 124 20.65 -14.76 -38.76
N LEU A 125 20.54 -15.80 -39.59
CA LEU A 125 19.88 -17.07 -39.27
C LEU A 125 20.80 -18.22 -39.67
N PRO A 126 21.76 -18.60 -38.80
CA PRO A 126 22.75 -19.63 -39.08
C PRO A 126 22.14 -21.02 -39.24
N LYS A 127 21.10 -21.34 -38.47
CA LYS A 127 20.42 -22.63 -38.50
C LYS A 127 18.91 -22.46 -38.35
N PHE A 128 18.18 -22.99 -39.32
CA PHE A 128 16.73 -23.12 -39.32
C PHE A 128 16.35 -24.49 -39.86
N GLU A 129 15.50 -25.21 -39.14
CA GLU A 129 15.09 -26.57 -39.51
C GLU A 129 13.60 -26.77 -39.22
N ILE A 130 12.86 -27.26 -40.21
CA ILE A 130 11.50 -27.78 -40.06
C ILE A 130 11.54 -29.27 -40.39
N SER A 131 11.02 -30.10 -39.48
CA SER A 131 10.88 -31.54 -39.69
C SER A 131 9.44 -31.93 -40.02
N ASN A 132 9.29 -32.84 -40.99
CA ASN A 132 8.02 -33.48 -41.36
C ASN A 132 6.88 -32.49 -41.68
N ILE A 133 7.16 -31.53 -42.56
CA ILE A 133 6.19 -30.53 -43.02
C ILE A 133 5.14 -31.14 -43.96
N ASN A 134 3.87 -30.82 -43.74
CA ASN A 134 2.78 -31.19 -44.64
C ASN A 134 2.62 -30.12 -45.73
N LEU A 135 3.20 -30.39 -46.91
CA LEU A 135 3.17 -29.47 -48.04
C LEU A 135 1.78 -29.34 -48.69
N ASP A 136 0.91 -30.37 -48.57
CA ASP A 136 -0.43 -30.37 -49.18
C ASP A 136 -1.36 -29.32 -48.56
N ARG A 137 -1.14 -28.97 -47.29
CA ARG A 137 -2.04 -28.08 -46.53
C ARG A 137 -1.70 -26.59 -46.61
N ILE A 138 -0.58 -26.23 -47.22
CA ILE A 138 -0.15 -24.82 -47.37
C ILE A 138 -1.22 -23.99 -48.12
N ASN A 139 -1.87 -24.58 -49.13
CA ASN A 139 -2.93 -23.93 -49.91
C ASN A 139 -4.24 -23.72 -49.12
N ASP A 140 -4.48 -24.51 -48.06
CA ASP A 140 -5.67 -24.42 -47.20
C ASP A 140 -5.51 -23.39 -46.06
N LYS A 141 -4.47 -22.55 -46.10
CA LYS A 141 -4.05 -21.66 -45.00
C LYS A 141 -3.79 -22.40 -43.69
N LYS A 142 -3.41 -23.69 -43.76
CA LYS A 142 -3.08 -24.52 -42.60
C LYS A 142 -1.66 -25.04 -42.75
N LEU A 143 -0.77 -24.59 -41.89
CA LEU A 143 0.60 -25.10 -41.87
C LEU A 143 0.69 -26.21 -40.82
N LYS A 144 1.24 -27.36 -41.18
CA LYS A 144 1.47 -28.45 -40.22
C LYS A 144 2.89 -28.97 -40.35
N PHE A 145 3.60 -29.08 -39.24
CA PHE A 145 4.94 -29.69 -39.17
C PHE A 145 5.09 -30.45 -37.85
N GLN A 146 6.14 -31.26 -37.71
CA GLN A 146 6.42 -31.93 -36.45
C GLN A 146 7.21 -31.01 -35.52
N ASP A 147 8.42 -30.64 -35.93
CA ASP A 147 9.35 -29.85 -35.11
C ASP A 147 9.89 -28.65 -35.91
N LEU A 148 10.01 -27.50 -35.24
CA LEU A 148 10.69 -26.29 -35.74
C LEU A 148 11.85 -25.97 -34.80
N SER A 149 13.06 -25.82 -35.34
CA SER A 149 14.24 -25.42 -34.60
C SER A 149 14.90 -24.19 -35.24
N ILE A 150 15.14 -23.16 -34.44
CA ILE A 150 15.85 -21.94 -34.81
C ILE A 150 16.97 -21.72 -33.80
N ALA A 151 18.21 -21.60 -34.28
CA ALA A 151 19.35 -21.36 -33.40
C ALA A 151 20.18 -20.16 -33.87
N GLU A 152 20.64 -19.37 -32.91
CA GLU A 152 21.57 -18.25 -33.09
C GLU A 152 21.02 -17.14 -34.00
N LEU A 153 19.69 -16.95 -34.00
CA LEU A 153 19.05 -15.83 -34.70
C LEU A 153 19.54 -14.51 -34.10
N THR A 154 19.96 -13.59 -34.96
CA THR A 154 20.14 -12.17 -34.62
C THR A 154 19.31 -11.33 -35.56
N LEU A 155 18.42 -10.50 -35.02
CA LEU A 155 17.57 -9.58 -35.77
C LEU A 155 17.73 -8.16 -35.23
N ASP A 156 18.22 -7.25 -36.06
CA ASP A 156 18.23 -5.82 -35.83
C ASP A 156 17.28 -5.17 -36.84
N MET A 157 16.26 -4.47 -36.36
CA MET A 157 15.26 -3.83 -37.21
C MET A 157 14.87 -2.44 -36.71
N ALA A 158 14.55 -1.56 -37.65
CA ALA A 158 14.02 -0.23 -37.39
C ALA A 158 12.66 -0.05 -38.08
N LEU A 159 11.72 0.59 -37.39
CA LEU A 159 10.37 0.86 -37.86
C LEU A 159 10.14 2.37 -37.87
N LEU A 160 10.02 2.97 -39.06
CA LEU A 160 9.70 4.40 -39.20
C LEU A 160 8.19 4.61 -39.07
N GLN A 161 7.76 5.45 -38.11
CA GLN A 161 6.37 5.88 -38.01
C GLN A 161 6.08 7.04 -38.95
N ASP A 162 5.17 6.87 -39.90
CA ASP A 162 4.65 7.96 -40.75
C ASP A 162 3.76 8.91 -39.93
N GLU A 163 4.05 10.22 -39.99
CA GLU A 163 3.30 11.28 -39.30
C GLU A 163 1.84 11.44 -39.78
N GLU A 164 1.45 10.82 -40.90
CA GLU A 164 0.12 11.01 -41.52
C GLU A 164 -0.95 9.97 -41.15
N SER A 165 -0.67 8.99 -40.29
CA SER A 165 -1.73 8.13 -39.74
C SER A 165 -2.50 8.85 -38.61
N LYS A 166 -3.21 9.93 -38.97
CA LYS A 166 -4.37 10.40 -38.21
C LYS A 166 -5.28 9.20 -38.02
N GLU A 167 -5.45 8.77 -36.76
CA GLU A 167 -6.50 7.88 -36.27
C GLU A 167 -7.27 7.19 -37.42
N GLU A 168 -6.75 6.09 -37.94
CA GLU A 168 -7.60 5.19 -38.70
C GLU A 168 -8.73 4.77 -37.75
N LYS A 169 -9.89 5.42 -37.94
CA LYS A 169 -11.17 5.01 -37.40
C LYS A 169 -11.42 3.60 -37.90
N GLY A 170 -11.02 2.64 -37.09
CA GLY A 170 -11.08 1.22 -37.41
C GLY A 170 -9.70 0.60 -37.64
N SER A 171 -8.74 0.81 -36.73
CA SER A 171 -7.73 -0.23 -36.49
C SER A 171 -8.49 -1.54 -36.33
N ARG A 172 -8.37 -2.44 -37.32
CA ARG A 172 -8.89 -3.80 -37.22
C ARG A 172 -8.35 -4.34 -35.89
N SER A 173 -9.23 -4.65 -34.94
CA SER A 173 -8.84 -5.42 -33.76
C SER A 173 -8.09 -6.63 -34.30
N PHE A 174 -6.83 -6.80 -33.91
CA PHE A 174 -6.08 -8.00 -34.21
C PHE A 174 -6.95 -9.18 -33.78
N ASP A 175 -7.47 -9.95 -34.74
CA ASP A 175 -8.18 -11.18 -34.44
C ASP A 175 -7.10 -12.28 -34.45
N PRO A 176 -6.79 -12.92 -33.31
CA PRO A 176 -5.85 -14.03 -33.30
C PRO A 176 -6.24 -15.17 -34.27
N ALA A 177 -7.51 -15.24 -34.70
CA ALA A 177 -7.96 -16.16 -35.73
C ALA A 177 -7.47 -15.83 -37.17
N ASP A 178 -6.98 -14.60 -37.41
CA ASP A 178 -6.36 -14.21 -38.68
C ASP A 178 -4.92 -14.76 -38.83
N ILE A 179 -4.30 -15.21 -37.73
CA ILE A 179 -3.02 -15.91 -37.76
C ILE A 179 -3.24 -17.26 -38.43
N MET A 180 -2.39 -17.61 -39.41
CA MET A 180 -2.37 -18.92 -40.06
C MET A 180 -2.53 -20.04 -39.00
N ASN A 181 -3.41 -21.01 -39.23
CA ASN A 181 -3.62 -22.09 -38.26
C ASN A 181 -2.43 -23.07 -38.34
N ILE A 182 -1.42 -22.86 -37.50
CA ILE A 182 -0.18 -23.64 -37.45
C ILE A 182 -0.34 -24.78 -36.43
N GLU A 183 -0.23 -26.03 -36.89
CA GLU A 183 -0.19 -27.24 -36.06
C GLU A 183 1.23 -27.79 -35.94
N TYR A 184 1.74 -27.99 -34.73
CA TYR A 184 3.07 -28.57 -34.49
C TYR A 184 3.17 -29.38 -33.20
N SER A 185 4.23 -30.19 -33.08
CA SER A 185 4.53 -31.02 -31.90
C SER A 185 5.63 -30.43 -31.03
N GLY A 186 6.60 -29.74 -31.64
CA GLY A 186 7.71 -29.09 -30.96
C GLY A 186 8.14 -27.79 -31.64
N LEU A 187 8.48 -26.79 -30.83
CA LEU A 187 9.11 -25.56 -31.26
C LEU A 187 10.26 -25.26 -30.30
N GLU A 188 11.45 -25.05 -30.85
CA GLU A 188 12.67 -24.77 -30.10
C GLU A 188 13.39 -23.56 -30.70
N LEU A 189 13.66 -22.57 -29.85
CA LEU A 189 14.44 -21.39 -30.17
C LEU A 189 15.64 -21.36 -29.22
N GLU A 190 16.85 -21.22 -29.76
CA GLU A 190 18.09 -21.18 -28.97
C GLU A 190 18.91 -19.94 -29.29
N LYS A 191 19.37 -19.23 -28.24
CA LYS A 191 20.24 -18.03 -28.33
C LYS A 191 19.71 -16.97 -29.30
N ILE A 192 18.44 -16.65 -29.21
CA ILE A 192 17.80 -15.63 -30.04
C ILE A 192 18.13 -14.24 -29.49
N ASN A 193 18.56 -13.34 -30.38
CA ASN A 193 18.82 -11.93 -30.09
C ASN A 193 17.98 -11.07 -31.03
N VAL A 194 17.22 -10.13 -30.46
CA VAL A 194 16.33 -9.24 -31.20
C VAL A 194 16.50 -7.82 -30.68
N ASN A 195 16.74 -6.88 -31.58
CA ASN A 195 16.69 -5.45 -31.31
C ASN A 195 15.71 -4.78 -32.29
N ILE A 196 14.76 -4.03 -31.73
CA ILE A 196 13.72 -3.33 -32.49
C ILE A 196 13.75 -1.86 -32.09
N GLU A 197 14.06 -0.98 -33.03
CA GLU A 197 13.97 0.47 -32.87
C GLU A 197 12.71 1.00 -33.57
N LEU A 198 11.92 1.82 -32.89
CA LEU A 198 10.73 2.49 -33.42
C LEU A 198 11.03 3.98 -33.57
N ILE A 199 11.31 4.43 -34.78
CA ILE A 199 11.72 5.81 -35.06
C ILE A 199 10.48 6.67 -35.28
N GLY A 200 10.22 7.61 -34.36
CA GLY A 200 9.12 8.57 -34.45
C GLY A 200 9.51 9.97 -33.96
N ALA A 201 8.70 10.99 -34.34
CA ALA A 201 9.00 12.39 -34.03
C ALA A 201 8.93 12.74 -32.53
N SER A 202 8.15 11.99 -31.74
CA SER A 202 7.87 12.28 -30.32
C SER A 202 8.25 11.15 -29.35
N SER A 203 8.67 9.99 -29.88
CA SER A 203 9.12 8.83 -29.13
C SER A 203 10.07 8.01 -29.99
N ASN A 204 11.17 7.53 -29.39
CA ASN A 204 12.08 6.60 -30.07
C ASN A 204 12.31 5.36 -29.19
N PRO A 205 11.32 4.45 -29.05
CA PRO A 205 11.48 3.26 -28.24
C PRO A 205 12.37 2.22 -28.91
N GLU A 206 13.37 1.77 -28.18
CA GLU A 206 14.23 0.63 -28.46
C GLU A 206 13.85 -0.52 -27.54
N ILE A 207 13.55 -1.69 -28.12
CA ILE A 207 13.25 -2.94 -27.42
C ILE A 207 14.32 -3.95 -27.78
N SER A 208 15.00 -4.50 -26.77
CA SER A 208 16.03 -5.51 -26.97
C SER A 208 15.75 -6.75 -26.11
N LEU A 209 15.92 -7.92 -26.71
CA LEU A 209 15.85 -9.22 -26.06
C LEU A 209 17.10 -10.02 -26.46
N ASN A 210 17.91 -10.39 -25.47
CA ASN A 210 19.20 -11.05 -25.68
C ASN A 210 19.24 -12.43 -25.03
N ASP A 211 19.92 -13.37 -25.70
CA ASP A 211 20.09 -14.76 -25.28
C ASP A 211 18.76 -15.43 -24.90
N PHE A 212 17.73 -15.28 -25.74
CA PHE A 212 16.42 -15.88 -25.51
C PHE A 212 16.39 -17.33 -25.99
N HIS A 213 15.90 -18.21 -25.13
CA HIS A 213 15.65 -19.61 -25.41
C HIS A 213 14.20 -19.91 -25.09
N LEU A 214 13.53 -20.64 -25.98
CA LEU A 214 12.14 -21.03 -25.85
C LEU A 214 12.01 -22.49 -26.28
N ARG A 215 11.30 -23.27 -25.49
CA ARG A 215 10.79 -24.56 -25.91
C ARG A 215 9.30 -24.61 -25.66
N HIS A 216 8.54 -24.99 -26.68
CA HIS A 216 7.10 -25.17 -26.59
C HIS A 216 6.72 -26.54 -27.15
N THR A 217 6.05 -27.35 -26.34
CA THR A 217 5.56 -28.68 -26.72
C THR A 217 4.06 -28.75 -26.45
N PRO A 218 3.20 -28.38 -27.41
CA PRO A 218 1.76 -28.30 -27.19
C PRO A 218 1.18 -29.66 -26.77
N LYS A 219 0.52 -29.72 -25.61
CA LYS A 219 -0.19 -30.90 -25.10
C LYS A 219 -1.64 -30.60 -24.73
N GLY A 220 -1.97 -29.33 -24.45
CA GLY A 220 -3.28 -28.89 -23.96
C GLY A 220 -4.36 -28.60 -25.02
N THR A 221 -5.59 -28.50 -24.55
CA THR A 221 -6.79 -27.96 -25.20
C THR A 221 -6.94 -26.45 -24.93
N LYS A 222 -7.99 -25.81 -25.46
CA LYS A 222 -8.23 -24.36 -25.31
C LYS A 222 -8.53 -23.90 -23.86
N ASP A 223 -8.81 -24.83 -22.95
CA ASP A 223 -9.10 -24.50 -21.55
C ASP A 223 -7.94 -24.80 -20.59
N ASP A 224 -6.84 -25.35 -21.10
CA ASP A 224 -5.66 -25.68 -20.30
C ASP A 224 -4.76 -24.46 -20.05
N ASN A 225 -3.83 -24.60 -19.12
CA ASN A 225 -2.83 -23.60 -18.83
C ASN A 225 -1.80 -23.55 -19.97
N LEU A 226 -1.72 -22.42 -20.68
CA LEU A 226 -0.73 -22.19 -21.73
C LEU A 226 0.70 -22.40 -21.22
N MET A 227 0.91 -22.12 -19.93
CA MET A 227 2.23 -22.13 -19.33
C MET A 227 2.73 -23.54 -18.94
N ASP A 228 1.90 -24.58 -19.02
CA ASP A 228 2.33 -25.96 -18.73
C ASP A 228 3.22 -26.55 -19.84
N ASP A 229 3.07 -26.02 -21.07
CA ASP A 229 3.71 -26.55 -22.28
C ASP A 229 4.94 -25.72 -22.72
N ILE A 230 5.19 -24.60 -22.04
CA ILE A 230 6.22 -23.63 -22.39
C ILE A 230 7.35 -23.68 -21.36
N SER A 231 8.60 -23.56 -21.81
CA SER A 231 9.74 -23.22 -20.96
C SER A 231 10.58 -22.19 -21.68
N PHE A 232 11.01 -21.14 -21.00
CA PHE A 232 11.88 -20.13 -21.60
C PHE A 232 12.88 -19.58 -20.61
N HIS A 233 13.99 -19.06 -21.12
CA HIS A 233 14.87 -18.18 -20.38
C HIS A 233 15.43 -17.10 -21.30
N PHE A 234 15.88 -16.00 -20.70
CA PHE A 234 16.59 -14.96 -21.43
C PHE A 234 17.71 -14.35 -20.59
N GLY A 235 18.74 -13.89 -21.29
CA GLY A 235 19.85 -13.13 -20.71
C GLY A 235 19.39 -11.73 -20.32
N THR A 236 18.89 -10.92 -21.26
CA THR A 236 18.46 -9.55 -20.93
C THR A 236 17.21 -9.17 -21.72
N PHE A 237 16.27 -8.49 -21.07
CA PHE A 237 15.21 -7.76 -21.74
C PHE A 237 15.30 -6.28 -21.38
N SER A 238 15.30 -5.39 -22.35
CA SER A 238 15.31 -3.96 -22.13
C SER A 238 14.35 -3.22 -23.04
N PHE A 239 13.77 -2.16 -22.49
CA PHE A 239 13.04 -1.14 -23.21
C PHE A 239 13.66 0.21 -22.86
N ARG A 240 13.85 1.09 -23.84
CA ARG A 240 14.32 2.46 -23.62
C ARG A 240 13.69 3.38 -24.66
N ASP A 241 13.09 4.48 -24.23
CA ASP A 241 12.71 5.57 -25.13
C ASP A 241 13.69 6.74 -24.95
N SER A 242 14.52 7.00 -25.95
CA SER A 242 15.53 8.05 -25.85
C SER A 242 14.96 9.47 -25.83
N LEU A 243 13.74 9.68 -26.35
CA LEU A 243 13.07 10.98 -26.37
C LEU A 243 12.24 11.21 -25.10
N LYS A 244 11.51 10.19 -24.63
CA LYS A 244 10.74 10.26 -23.37
C LYS A 244 11.59 10.02 -22.12
N HIS A 245 12.81 9.51 -22.30
CA HIS A 245 13.76 9.16 -21.24
C HIS A 245 13.31 7.99 -20.37
N ASP A 246 12.27 7.26 -20.77
CA ASP A 246 11.78 6.08 -20.08
C ASP A 246 12.72 4.90 -20.33
N HIS A 247 12.96 4.09 -19.31
CA HIS A 247 13.71 2.85 -19.45
C HIS A 247 13.16 1.78 -18.53
N PHE A 248 13.35 0.53 -18.95
CA PHE A 248 13.03 -0.67 -18.20
C PHE A 248 14.05 -1.76 -18.56
N LEU A 249 14.51 -2.51 -17.58
CA LEU A 249 15.54 -3.53 -17.72
C LEU A 249 15.22 -4.71 -16.82
N ILE A 250 15.35 -5.91 -17.37
CA ILE A 250 15.40 -7.19 -16.65
C ILE A 250 16.71 -7.88 -17.04
N GLN A 251 17.59 -8.15 -16.08
CA GLN A 251 18.90 -8.76 -16.34
C GLN A 251 18.89 -10.29 -16.49
N SER A 252 17.77 -10.95 -16.24
CA SER A 252 17.54 -12.35 -16.63
C SER A 252 16.11 -12.75 -16.33
N GLY A 253 15.57 -13.68 -17.11
CA GLY A 253 14.29 -14.32 -16.84
C GLY A 253 14.39 -15.83 -17.03
N LEU A 254 13.69 -16.58 -16.19
CA LEU A 254 13.58 -18.03 -16.27
C LEU A 254 12.16 -18.45 -15.93
N TYR A 255 11.53 -19.18 -16.85
CA TYR A 255 10.25 -19.82 -16.63
C TYR A 255 10.41 -21.34 -16.65
N ARG A 256 9.90 -22.00 -15.59
CA ARG A 256 9.88 -23.45 -15.47
C ARG A 256 8.43 -23.93 -15.35
N PRO A 257 7.97 -24.85 -16.25
CA PRO A 257 6.63 -25.40 -16.18
C PRO A 257 6.43 -26.30 -14.94
N ASP A 258 7.51 -26.89 -14.42
CA ASP A 258 7.47 -27.58 -13.12
C ASP A 258 7.18 -26.58 -11.99
N GLY A 259 5.94 -26.59 -11.50
CA GLY A 259 5.41 -25.64 -10.51
C GLY A 259 4.96 -24.28 -11.08
N ASN A 260 4.98 -24.11 -12.41
CA ASN A 260 4.64 -22.88 -13.12
C ASN A 260 5.31 -21.64 -12.49
N HIS A 261 6.63 -21.71 -12.37
CA HIS A 261 7.46 -20.72 -11.70
C HIS A 261 8.12 -19.77 -12.70
N LEU A 262 7.87 -18.47 -12.55
CA LEU A 262 8.60 -17.41 -13.27
C LEU A 262 9.52 -16.68 -12.29
N GLN A 263 10.79 -16.58 -12.64
CA GLN A 263 11.77 -15.75 -11.94
C GLN A 263 12.31 -14.70 -12.89
N LEU A 264 12.25 -13.44 -12.47
CA LEU A 264 12.91 -12.31 -13.13
C LEU A 264 13.93 -11.72 -12.14
N SER A 265 15.16 -11.51 -12.58
CA SER A 265 16.24 -10.99 -11.71
C SER A 265 16.67 -9.59 -12.11
N ASN A 266 16.97 -8.76 -11.10
CA ASN A 266 17.49 -7.40 -11.20
C ASN A 266 16.68 -6.53 -12.16
N ILE A 267 15.43 -6.29 -11.76
CA ILE A 267 14.49 -5.45 -12.51
C ILE A 267 14.77 -4.00 -12.15
N SER A 268 14.79 -3.13 -13.14
CA SER A 268 14.87 -1.68 -12.92
C SER A 268 14.12 -0.91 -13.99
N GLY A 269 13.75 0.32 -13.68
CA GLY A 269 13.16 1.23 -14.65
C GLY A 269 12.94 2.61 -14.08
N GLY A 270 12.47 3.53 -14.91
CA GLY A 270 12.21 4.91 -14.53
C GLY A 270 12.28 5.86 -15.71
N ASN A 271 12.14 7.15 -15.45
CA ASN A 271 12.43 8.19 -16.44
C ASN A 271 13.70 8.95 -16.05
N LEU A 272 14.69 9.00 -16.95
CA LEU A 272 15.95 9.71 -16.72
C LEU A 272 15.68 11.21 -16.69
N GLN A 273 16.26 11.91 -15.71
CA GLN A 273 16.07 13.36 -15.50
C GLN A 273 16.45 14.17 -16.75
N LYS A 274 15.64 15.18 -17.09
CA LYS A 274 16.09 16.26 -18.00
C LYS A 274 17.26 16.99 -17.35
N LYS A 275 18.47 16.84 -17.90
CA LYS A 275 19.53 17.87 -17.77
C LYS A 275 19.47 18.78 -19.00
N LYS A 276 18.44 19.64 -19.09
CA LYS A 276 18.59 20.84 -19.91
C LYS A 276 19.34 21.87 -19.07
N LEU A 277 20.46 22.38 -19.59
CA LEU A 277 21.04 23.62 -19.07
C LEU A 277 19.97 24.71 -19.21
N GLY A 278 19.27 25.03 -18.12
CA GLY A 278 18.35 26.18 -18.03
C GLY A 278 16.87 25.90 -17.79
N ASP A 279 16.39 24.65 -17.70
CA ASP A 279 15.00 24.33 -17.34
C ASP A 279 14.93 23.53 -16.02
N ASP A 280 14.16 24.03 -15.06
CA ASP A 280 14.05 23.57 -13.66
C ASP A 280 13.11 22.36 -13.44
N GLU A 281 12.82 21.53 -14.45
CA GLU A 281 11.98 20.34 -14.25
C GLU A 281 12.77 19.20 -13.58
N ARG A 282 12.70 19.13 -12.24
CA ARG A 282 13.33 18.10 -11.39
C ARG A 282 12.41 16.90 -11.10
N THR A 283 11.37 16.69 -11.89
CA THR A 283 10.41 15.61 -11.64
C THR A 283 10.87 14.31 -12.30
N GLY A 284 10.69 13.19 -11.62
CA GLY A 284 10.95 11.88 -12.19
C GLY A 284 10.84 10.76 -11.17
N TRP A 285 10.87 9.53 -11.67
CA TRP A 285 10.77 8.34 -10.84
C TRP A 285 11.73 7.25 -11.31
N SER A 286 12.15 6.41 -10.37
CA SER A 286 12.91 5.19 -10.66
C SER A 286 12.52 4.08 -9.70
N TYR A 287 12.59 2.86 -10.18
CA TYR A 287 12.29 1.64 -9.46
C TYR A 287 13.40 0.63 -9.70
N SER A 288 13.69 -0.17 -8.68
CA SER A 288 14.60 -1.32 -8.77
C SER A 288 14.16 -2.42 -7.81
N SER A 289 14.42 -3.68 -8.18
CA SER A 289 14.20 -4.85 -7.34
C SER A 289 15.16 -5.97 -7.73
N ASN A 290 15.65 -6.73 -6.74
CA ASN A 290 16.58 -7.82 -6.97
C ASN A 290 15.92 -9.03 -7.65
N ALA A 291 14.67 -9.34 -7.31
CA ALA A 291 13.96 -10.47 -7.89
C ALA A 291 12.44 -10.31 -7.80
N LEU A 292 11.76 -10.74 -8.86
CA LEU A 292 10.33 -11.02 -8.90
C LEU A 292 10.14 -12.51 -9.12
N LEU A 293 9.43 -13.17 -8.20
CA LEU A 293 9.11 -14.59 -8.27
C LEU A 293 7.59 -14.76 -8.34
N ILE A 294 7.11 -15.45 -9.37
CA ILE A 294 5.71 -15.88 -9.48
C ILE A 294 5.67 -17.40 -9.35
N SER A 295 4.69 -17.90 -8.59
CA SER A 295 4.42 -19.34 -8.42
C SER A 295 2.99 -19.66 -8.82
N ASN A 296 2.77 -20.86 -9.36
CA ASN A 296 1.48 -21.30 -9.89
C ASN A 296 0.92 -20.31 -10.93
N LEU A 297 1.74 -19.89 -11.88
CA LEU A 297 1.30 -19.03 -12.98
C LEU A 297 0.34 -19.79 -13.90
N PHE A 298 -0.86 -19.27 -14.06
CA PHE A 298 -1.87 -19.80 -14.95
C PHE A 298 -2.27 -18.74 -15.98
N ILE A 299 -2.13 -19.07 -17.26
CA ILE A 299 -2.62 -18.24 -18.37
C ILE A 299 -3.58 -19.10 -19.18
N LYS A 300 -4.86 -18.71 -19.22
CA LYS A 300 -5.84 -19.44 -20.01
C LYS A 300 -5.47 -19.39 -21.49
N ASN A 301 -5.47 -20.54 -22.17
CA ASN A 301 -5.20 -20.67 -23.61
C ASN A 301 -6.38 -20.19 -24.49
N SER A 302 -6.87 -18.97 -24.24
CA SER A 302 -7.93 -18.30 -25.00
C SER A 302 -7.73 -16.79 -24.99
N PHE A 303 -8.35 -16.09 -25.95
CA PHE A 303 -8.34 -14.64 -26.01
C PHE A 303 -9.77 -14.07 -25.90
N PRO A 304 -10.03 -13.05 -25.05
CA PRO A 304 -9.12 -12.49 -24.05
C PRO A 304 -8.79 -13.52 -22.95
N SER A 305 -7.58 -13.44 -22.38
CA SER A 305 -7.09 -14.47 -21.46
C SER A 305 -7.52 -14.22 -20.01
N LYS A 306 -7.20 -15.17 -19.12
CA LYS A 306 -7.27 -15.06 -17.67
C LYS A 306 -5.89 -15.33 -17.11
N LEU A 307 -5.42 -14.45 -16.23
CA LEU A 307 -4.12 -14.53 -15.59
C LEU A 307 -4.32 -14.76 -14.09
N GLU A 308 -3.89 -15.91 -13.60
CA GLU A 308 -3.99 -16.27 -12.18
C GLU A 308 -2.59 -16.63 -11.64
N MET A 309 -2.32 -16.21 -10.40
CA MET A 309 -1.03 -16.44 -9.74
C MET A 309 -1.26 -16.87 -8.30
N GLY A 310 -0.60 -17.95 -7.86
CA GLY A 310 -0.66 -18.39 -6.46
C GLY A 310 0.16 -17.50 -5.53
N LYS A 311 1.37 -17.11 -5.94
CA LYS A 311 2.20 -16.21 -5.14
C LYS A 311 3.03 -15.28 -6.01
N LEU A 312 2.98 -13.98 -5.74
CA LEU A 312 3.88 -12.98 -6.29
C LEU A 312 4.81 -12.48 -5.16
N TYR A 313 6.11 -12.63 -5.33
CA TYR A 313 7.11 -12.23 -4.34
C TYR A 313 8.09 -11.24 -4.96
N LEU A 314 8.27 -10.09 -4.31
CA LEU A 314 9.23 -9.06 -4.70
C LEU A 314 10.27 -8.86 -3.58
N SER A 315 11.56 -8.91 -3.93
CA SER A 315 12.65 -8.66 -2.99
C SER A 315 13.33 -7.31 -3.22
N ASP A 316 13.63 -6.62 -2.12
CA ASP A 316 14.42 -5.37 -2.11
C ASP A 316 13.89 -4.33 -3.10
N ALA A 317 12.58 -4.07 -3.04
CA ALA A 317 11.92 -3.11 -3.91
C ALA A 317 12.28 -1.69 -3.46
N ASN A 318 12.96 -0.94 -4.32
CA ASN A 318 13.36 0.43 -4.06
C ASN A 318 12.71 1.36 -5.08
N LEU A 319 11.86 2.27 -4.60
CA LEU A 319 11.14 3.28 -5.37
C LEU A 319 11.64 4.67 -4.98
N VAL A 320 12.13 5.43 -5.95
CA VAL A 320 12.55 6.82 -5.77
C VAL A 320 11.66 7.70 -6.63
N ILE A 321 10.96 8.64 -6.01
CA ILE A 321 10.11 9.62 -6.68
C ILE A 321 10.65 11.01 -6.33
N THR A 322 10.77 11.86 -7.33
CA THR A 322 11.24 13.24 -7.20
C THR A 322 10.19 14.16 -7.80
N THR A 323 9.76 15.19 -7.07
CA THR A 323 8.73 16.14 -7.52
C THR A 323 9.11 17.59 -7.18
N ASP A 324 8.70 18.52 -8.02
CA ASP A 324 8.79 19.96 -7.76
C ASP A 324 7.46 20.49 -7.23
N LEU A 325 7.48 21.10 -6.04
CA LEU A 325 6.28 21.60 -5.36
C LEU A 325 5.57 22.75 -6.10
N GLN A 326 6.24 23.43 -7.04
CA GLN A 326 5.63 24.46 -7.90
C GLN A 326 4.58 23.87 -8.88
N THR A 327 4.65 22.56 -9.17
CA THR A 327 3.81 21.90 -10.18
C THR A 327 2.58 21.16 -9.62
N GLN A 328 2.45 21.00 -8.29
CA GLN A 328 1.27 20.41 -7.68
C GLN A 328 0.14 21.45 -7.54
N LYS A 329 -0.62 21.66 -8.62
CA LYS A 329 -2.03 22.01 -8.45
C LYS A 329 -2.75 20.78 -7.95
N ASN A 330 -3.61 20.97 -6.94
CA ASN A 330 -4.49 19.99 -6.29
C ASN A 330 -5.28 19.11 -7.29
N ALA A 331 -4.62 18.16 -7.93
CA ALA A 331 -5.28 17.07 -8.63
C ALA A 331 -5.51 15.96 -7.60
N PRO A 332 -6.76 15.53 -7.36
CA PRO A 332 -6.99 14.26 -6.67
C PRO A 332 -6.24 13.15 -7.41
N LEU A 333 -5.92 12.06 -6.70
CA LEU A 333 -5.25 10.89 -7.26
C LEU A 333 -6.18 10.23 -8.31
N ASP A 334 -6.18 10.74 -9.54
CA ASP A 334 -7.01 10.23 -10.63
C ASP A 334 -6.32 8.99 -11.20
N LEU A 335 -6.74 7.82 -10.72
CA LEU A 335 -6.36 6.54 -11.32
C LEU A 335 -6.87 6.56 -12.77
N ASP A 336 -5.97 6.61 -13.75
CA ASP A 336 -6.35 6.65 -15.16
C ASP A 336 -6.99 5.32 -15.61
N ILE A 337 -8.31 5.21 -15.40
CA ILE A 337 -9.14 4.08 -15.80
C ILE A 337 -9.07 3.85 -17.32
N LYS A 338 -8.73 4.87 -18.14
CA LYS A 338 -8.62 4.71 -19.60
C LYS A 338 -7.44 3.84 -20.00
N THR A 339 -6.34 3.88 -19.26
CA THR A 339 -5.19 3.01 -19.50
C THR A 339 -5.52 1.54 -19.20
N PHE A 340 -6.32 1.27 -18.16
CA PHE A 340 -6.79 -0.08 -17.84
C PHE A 340 -7.80 -0.64 -18.84
N ARG A 341 -8.65 0.20 -19.45
CA ARG A 341 -9.59 -0.23 -20.50
C ARG A 341 -8.90 -0.87 -21.71
N LYS A 342 -7.71 -0.38 -22.09
CA LYS A 342 -6.92 -0.95 -23.21
C LYS A 342 -6.46 -2.38 -22.97
N ILE A 343 -6.37 -2.80 -21.70
CA ILE A 343 -5.96 -4.16 -21.31
C ILE A 343 -7.15 -5.12 -21.35
N GLY A 344 -8.39 -4.62 -21.31
CA GLY A 344 -9.62 -5.44 -21.35
C GLY A 344 -9.74 -6.29 -22.62
N ASP A 345 -9.18 -5.81 -23.74
CA ASP A 345 -9.13 -6.58 -24.99
C ASP A 345 -8.19 -7.79 -24.87
N LEU A 346 -7.15 -7.71 -24.03
CA LEU A 346 -6.15 -8.77 -23.85
C LEU A 346 -6.50 -9.72 -22.71
N MET A 347 -7.11 -9.23 -21.62
CA MET A 347 -7.38 -9.99 -20.41
C MET A 347 -8.76 -9.68 -19.81
N THR A 348 -9.48 -10.73 -19.43
CA THR A 348 -10.77 -10.65 -18.71
C THR A 348 -10.61 -10.62 -17.19
N ARG A 349 -9.53 -11.20 -16.64
CA ARG A 349 -9.30 -11.28 -15.20
C ARG A 349 -7.81 -11.36 -14.86
N LEU A 350 -7.42 -10.68 -13.78
CA LEU A 350 -6.14 -10.83 -13.10
C LEU A 350 -6.39 -11.19 -11.64
N SER A 351 -5.89 -12.35 -11.20
CA SER A 351 -5.96 -12.76 -9.79
C SER A 351 -4.59 -13.14 -9.23
N VAL A 352 -4.31 -12.72 -8.00
CA VAL A 352 -3.11 -13.09 -7.24
C VAL A 352 -3.52 -13.46 -5.82
N ASP A 353 -3.30 -14.71 -5.42
CA ASP A 353 -3.70 -15.20 -4.10
C ASP A 353 -2.91 -14.53 -2.97
N THR A 354 -1.58 -14.41 -3.12
CA THR A 354 -0.73 -13.75 -2.13
C THR A 354 0.40 -12.97 -2.80
N THR A 355 0.47 -11.68 -2.49
CA THR A 355 1.59 -10.82 -2.86
C THR A 355 2.42 -10.48 -1.63
N VAL A 356 3.73 -10.66 -1.73
CA VAL A 356 4.68 -10.37 -0.65
C VAL A 356 5.75 -9.44 -1.16
N PHE A 357 5.87 -8.28 -0.53
CA PHE A 357 7.03 -7.40 -0.67
C PHE A 357 7.84 -7.53 0.62
N SER A 358 9.00 -8.16 0.51
CA SER A 358 9.81 -8.48 1.69
C SER A 358 10.45 -7.23 2.28
N GLU A 359 11.10 -6.41 1.46
CA GLU A 359 11.77 -5.17 1.87
C GLU A 359 11.41 -4.10 0.86
N VAL A 360 10.59 -3.14 1.26
CA VAL A 360 10.25 -1.98 0.46
C VAL A 360 10.93 -0.73 1.01
N ARG A 361 11.67 -0.05 0.13
CA ARG A 361 12.23 1.28 0.33
C ARG A 361 11.52 2.26 -0.60
N VAL A 362 10.97 3.32 -0.02
CA VAL A 362 10.38 4.44 -0.76
C VAL A 362 11.12 5.72 -0.37
N GLN A 363 11.67 6.40 -1.36
CA GLN A 363 12.30 7.70 -1.21
C GLN A 363 11.51 8.74 -2.02
N TYR A 364 10.85 9.66 -1.33
CA TYR A 364 10.14 10.78 -1.94
C TYR A 364 10.93 12.07 -1.70
N LYS A 365 11.41 12.69 -2.78
CA LYS A 365 12.22 13.92 -2.75
C LYS A 365 11.37 15.08 -3.28
N THR A 366 11.12 16.08 -2.45
CA THR A 366 10.51 17.33 -2.88
C THR A 366 11.53 18.46 -2.86
N PHE A 367 11.41 19.37 -3.82
CA PHE A 367 12.19 20.59 -3.87
C PHE A 367 11.27 21.80 -3.69
N ASP A 368 11.73 22.75 -2.87
CA ASP A 368 11.28 24.15 -2.86
C ASP A 368 12.47 25.06 -3.22
N ASP A 369 12.24 26.37 -3.37
CA ASP A 369 13.25 27.37 -3.79
C ASP A 369 14.50 27.42 -2.87
N THR A 370 14.41 26.88 -1.65
CA THR A 370 15.42 27.04 -0.59
C THR A 370 15.89 25.73 0.05
N SER A 371 15.15 24.64 -0.12
CA SER A 371 15.36 23.40 0.62
C SER A 371 14.88 22.16 -0.15
N SER A 372 15.54 21.03 0.10
CA SER A 372 15.08 19.72 -0.35
C SER A 372 14.55 18.93 0.85
N HIS A 373 13.30 18.51 0.80
CA HIS A 373 12.75 17.59 1.79
C HIS A 373 12.77 16.17 1.25
N VAL A 374 13.36 15.27 2.03
CA VAL A 374 13.43 13.84 1.68
C VAL A 374 12.61 13.07 2.71
N PHE A 375 11.51 12.50 2.27
CA PHE A 375 10.80 11.48 3.01
C PHE A 375 11.40 10.12 2.63
N LEU A 376 11.84 9.36 3.63
CA LEU A 376 12.42 8.04 3.46
C LEU A 376 11.65 7.06 4.33
N ALA A 377 11.03 6.08 3.68
CA ALA A 377 10.47 4.90 4.29
C ALA A 377 11.32 3.70 3.87
N ASP A 378 11.88 2.96 4.81
CA ASP A 378 12.82 1.87 4.53
C ASP A 378 12.51 0.66 5.39
N SER A 379 12.71 -0.53 4.82
CA SER A 379 12.40 -1.83 5.43
C SER A 379 10.94 -2.03 5.82
N ILE A 380 10.03 -1.73 4.90
CA ILE A 380 8.61 -2.07 5.05
C ILE A 380 8.38 -3.47 4.45
N GLY A 381 7.85 -4.39 5.26
CA GLY A 381 7.24 -5.61 4.78
C GLY A 381 5.77 -5.35 4.43
N LEU A 382 5.34 -5.77 3.25
CA LEU A 382 3.93 -5.68 2.81
C LEU A 382 3.45 -7.05 2.38
N VAL A 383 2.32 -7.49 2.90
CA VAL A 383 1.62 -8.68 2.43
C VAL A 383 0.20 -8.30 2.04
N ILE A 384 -0.16 -8.62 0.80
CA ILE A 384 -1.49 -8.40 0.24
C ILE A 384 -2.08 -9.77 -0.09
N ASN A 385 -3.26 -10.06 0.43
CA ASN A 385 -3.98 -11.30 0.14
C ASN A 385 -5.14 -11.03 -0.80
N ASN A 386 -5.23 -11.88 -1.83
CA ASN A 386 -6.27 -11.91 -2.84
C ASN A 386 -6.41 -10.55 -3.54
N ILE A 387 -5.55 -10.30 -4.51
CA ILE A 387 -5.76 -9.29 -5.53
C ILE A 387 -6.67 -9.93 -6.59
N ASP A 388 -7.81 -9.33 -6.91
CA ASP A 388 -8.74 -9.84 -7.93
C ASP A 388 -9.30 -8.66 -8.73
N ILE A 389 -8.99 -8.61 -10.02
CA ILE A 389 -9.40 -7.55 -10.93
C ILE A 389 -10.17 -8.20 -12.08
N ASP A 390 -11.47 -7.88 -12.19
CA ASP A 390 -12.31 -8.21 -13.33
C ASP A 390 -12.42 -6.99 -14.24
N THR A 391 -11.93 -7.11 -15.46
CA THR A 391 -11.88 -5.99 -16.40
C THR A 391 -13.24 -5.61 -16.98
N ASN A 392 -14.28 -6.43 -16.75
CA ASN A 392 -15.65 -6.17 -17.20
C ASN A 392 -16.49 -5.38 -16.18
N VAL A 393 -16.01 -5.25 -14.93
CA VAL A 393 -16.80 -4.73 -13.80
C VAL A 393 -16.47 -3.27 -13.46
N PHE A 394 -15.57 -2.62 -14.20
CA PHE A 394 -15.13 -1.23 -13.92
C PHE A 394 -16.25 -0.17 -13.96
N GLU A 395 -17.46 -0.49 -14.44
CA GLU A 395 -18.59 0.46 -14.44
C GLU A 395 -19.41 0.44 -13.15
N HIS A 396 -19.37 -0.64 -12.35
CA HIS A 396 -20.16 -0.75 -11.13
C HIS A 396 -19.45 -1.55 -10.02
N ALA A 397 -19.24 -0.86 -8.88
CA ALA A 397 -18.85 -1.33 -7.56
C ALA A 397 -17.33 -1.40 -7.26
N SER A 398 -16.93 -0.49 -6.37
CA SER A 398 -15.68 -0.41 -5.60
C SER A 398 -15.39 -1.64 -4.71
N THR A 399 -16.08 -2.75 -4.91
CA THR A 399 -16.04 -3.88 -3.98
C THR A 399 -14.92 -4.86 -4.34
N SER A 400 -13.84 -4.75 -3.57
CA SER A 400 -12.95 -5.86 -3.21
C SER A 400 -11.85 -6.28 -4.19
N ILE A 401 -11.13 -5.32 -4.80
CA ILE A 401 -9.86 -5.62 -5.50
C ILE A 401 -8.87 -6.34 -4.58
N VAL A 402 -8.88 -6.01 -3.29
CA VAL A 402 -8.02 -6.62 -2.26
C VAL A 402 -8.89 -7.13 -1.13
N LYS A 403 -8.65 -8.34 -0.62
CA LYS A 403 -9.34 -8.83 0.60
C LYS A 403 -8.70 -8.31 1.87
N ARG A 404 -7.38 -8.43 1.95
CA ARG A 404 -6.60 -8.04 3.14
C ARG A 404 -5.25 -7.49 2.74
N MET A 405 -4.82 -6.46 3.45
CA MET A 405 -3.47 -5.92 3.38
C MET A 405 -2.87 -5.91 4.79
N SER A 406 -1.59 -6.21 4.90
CA SER A 406 -0.84 -6.10 6.16
C SER A 406 0.52 -5.47 5.91
N ILE A 407 0.91 -4.60 6.83
CA ILE A 407 2.12 -3.81 6.83
C ILE A 407 2.90 -4.18 8.09
N ASP A 408 4.12 -4.64 7.89
CA ASP A 408 5.10 -4.89 8.95
C ASP A 408 6.21 -3.84 8.84
N LEU A 409 6.37 -3.03 9.88
CA LEU A 409 7.43 -2.02 9.94
C LEU A 409 8.79 -2.62 10.32
N LYS A 410 8.91 -3.94 10.50
CA LYS A 410 10.14 -4.69 10.78
C LYS A 410 10.97 -4.09 11.93
N GLY A 411 10.27 -3.65 12.98
CA GLY A 411 10.88 -3.03 14.15
C GLY A 411 11.36 -1.58 13.94
N ARG A 412 11.00 -0.92 12.84
CA ARG A 412 11.23 0.52 12.66
C ARG A 412 10.44 1.32 13.69
N THR A 413 11.05 2.42 14.11
CA THR A 413 10.56 3.23 15.22
C THR A 413 10.60 4.70 14.82
N GLN A 414 9.61 5.47 15.25
CA GLN A 414 9.57 6.90 15.03
C GLN A 414 10.04 7.65 16.28
N ILE A 415 10.96 8.61 16.11
CA ILE A 415 11.37 9.50 17.19
C ILE A 415 10.49 10.75 17.16
N SER A 416 9.95 11.14 18.31
CA SER A 416 9.16 12.36 18.44
C SER A 416 9.98 13.61 18.12
N LYS A 417 9.33 14.71 17.70
CA LYS A 417 10.03 15.96 17.30
C LYS A 417 10.90 16.56 18.41
N ASP A 418 10.49 16.39 19.66
CA ASP A 418 11.26 16.80 20.85
C ASP A 418 12.40 15.83 21.21
N SER A 419 12.55 14.73 20.46
CA SER A 419 13.52 13.67 20.70
C SER A 419 13.40 12.97 22.06
N LEU A 420 12.27 13.10 22.74
CA LEU A 420 12.04 12.52 24.07
C LEU A 420 11.42 11.12 24.04
N TYR A 421 10.72 10.78 22.96
CA TYR A 421 9.97 9.54 22.85
C TYR A 421 10.35 8.75 21.60
N GLU A 422 10.24 7.45 21.74
CA GLU A 422 10.30 6.47 20.68
C GLU A 422 8.92 5.81 20.55
N ILE A 423 8.36 5.82 19.34
CA ILE A 423 7.05 5.29 19.01
C ILE A 423 7.24 4.01 18.20
N ARG A 424 6.57 2.94 18.62
CA ARG A 424 6.61 1.63 17.95
C ARG A 424 5.20 1.13 17.67
N SER A 425 5.06 0.41 16.58
CA SER A 425 3.88 -0.38 16.23
C SER A 425 4.36 -1.76 15.82
N GLY A 426 3.60 -2.80 16.12
CA GLY A 426 3.76 -4.06 15.40
C GLY A 426 2.95 -4.04 14.10
N ILE A 427 2.47 -5.20 13.67
CA ILE A 427 1.79 -5.40 12.39
C ILE A 427 0.47 -4.63 12.36
N ILE A 428 0.30 -3.84 11.30
CA ILE A 428 -0.93 -3.14 10.97
C ILE A 428 -1.60 -3.90 9.83
N SER A 429 -2.86 -4.29 9.99
CA SER A 429 -3.62 -4.97 8.93
C SER A 429 -4.95 -4.30 8.67
N TYR A 430 -5.36 -4.24 7.40
CA TYR A 430 -6.66 -3.78 6.97
C TYR A 430 -7.42 -4.89 6.25
N ASP A 431 -8.65 -5.13 6.67
CA ASP A 431 -9.58 -6.10 6.09
C ASP A 431 -10.68 -5.35 5.32
N PHE A 432 -10.53 -5.25 4.00
CA PHE A 432 -11.40 -4.47 3.12
C PHE A 432 -12.84 -4.98 3.06
N LYS A 433 -13.09 -6.25 3.42
CA LYS A 433 -14.44 -6.81 3.44
C LYS A 433 -15.21 -6.42 4.70
N ARG A 434 -14.49 -6.24 5.81
CA ARG A 434 -15.06 -5.93 7.12
C ARG A 434 -14.89 -4.46 7.51
N ASP A 435 -14.16 -3.69 6.72
CA ASP A 435 -13.75 -2.32 7.01
C ASP A 435 -13.06 -2.19 8.38
N VAL A 436 -12.17 -3.16 8.70
CA VAL A 436 -11.47 -3.24 9.99
C VAL A 436 -9.97 -2.98 9.83
N ILE A 437 -9.44 -2.00 10.57
CA ILE A 437 -8.00 -1.89 10.83
C ILE A 437 -7.69 -2.58 12.15
N SER A 438 -6.67 -3.43 12.18
CA SER A 438 -6.13 -4.03 13.40
C SER A 438 -4.65 -3.67 13.57
N VAL A 439 -4.27 -3.28 14.78
CA VAL A 439 -2.87 -3.12 15.18
C VAL A 439 -2.58 -4.08 16.34
N ASP A 440 -1.60 -4.94 16.15
CA ASP A 440 -1.27 -6.02 17.09
C ASP A 440 -0.58 -5.55 18.38
N SER A 441 -0.02 -4.34 18.40
CA SER A 441 0.65 -3.72 19.53
C SER A 441 1.09 -2.31 19.17
N PHE A 442 1.08 -1.41 20.15
CA PHE A 442 1.58 -0.05 19.98
C PHE A 442 2.23 0.43 21.27
N GLN A 443 3.31 1.22 21.14
CA GLN A 443 4.13 1.64 22.28
C GLN A 443 4.59 3.09 22.13
N VAL A 444 4.62 3.80 23.26
CA VAL A 444 5.31 5.08 23.42
C VAL A 444 6.29 4.92 24.55
N ILE A 445 7.59 4.97 24.22
CA ILE A 445 8.68 4.66 25.14
C ILE A 445 9.48 5.95 25.38
N PRO A 446 9.59 6.44 26.63
CA PRO A 446 10.52 7.51 26.95
C PRO A 446 11.95 7.06 26.67
N ARG A 447 12.71 7.86 25.93
CA ARG A 447 14.10 7.54 25.56
C ARG A 447 15.11 7.70 26.69
N TYR A 448 14.68 8.30 27.80
CA TYR A 448 15.50 8.61 28.96
C TYR A 448 14.80 8.20 30.26
N ASP A 449 15.59 7.97 31.30
CA ASP A 449 15.09 7.85 32.66
C ASP A 449 14.46 9.16 33.16
N ASP A 450 13.78 9.13 34.30
CA ASP A 450 13.07 10.30 34.84
C ASP A 450 13.97 11.54 34.95
N ALA A 451 15.17 11.39 35.51
CA ALA A 451 16.05 12.52 35.81
C ALA A 451 16.56 13.21 34.53
N GLU A 452 17.05 12.43 33.57
CA GLU A 452 17.54 12.98 32.31
C GLU A 452 16.39 13.45 31.41
N PHE A 453 15.23 12.77 31.46
CA PHE A 453 14.03 13.20 30.73
C PHE A 453 13.60 14.61 31.13
N PHE A 454 13.38 14.88 32.42
CA PHE A 454 12.89 16.20 32.87
C PHE A 454 13.94 17.30 32.67
N LYS A 455 15.23 16.97 32.83
CA LYS A 455 16.32 17.89 32.50
C LYS A 455 16.30 18.30 31.02
N ARG A 456 16.02 17.37 30.11
CA ARG A 456 15.89 17.66 28.66
C ARG A 456 14.59 18.37 28.30
N ALA A 457 13.49 18.02 28.96
CA ALA A 457 12.21 18.70 28.78
C ALA A 457 12.25 20.17 29.20
N ARG A 458 13.15 20.54 30.14
CA ARG A 458 13.41 21.89 30.69
C ARG A 458 12.26 22.51 31.50
N TYR A 459 11.03 22.06 31.25
CA TYR A 459 9.82 22.55 31.89
C TYR A 459 9.06 21.40 32.54
N GLN A 460 8.17 21.75 33.46
CA GLN A 460 7.20 20.84 34.03
C GLN A 460 6.31 20.23 32.93
N THR A 461 6.49 18.94 32.62
CA THR A 461 5.70 18.19 31.64
C THR A 461 5.37 16.79 32.17
N ASP A 462 4.55 16.03 31.44
CA ASP A 462 4.29 14.62 31.71
C ASP A 462 5.29 13.74 30.92
N ARG A 463 5.98 12.83 31.60
CA ARG A 463 6.73 11.71 31.03
C ARG A 463 5.79 10.52 30.91
N MET A 464 5.57 10.01 29.70
CA MET A 464 4.59 8.96 29.43
C MET A 464 5.24 7.68 28.91
N SER A 465 5.02 6.56 29.59
CA SER A 465 5.30 5.22 29.07
C SER A 465 3.98 4.52 28.79
N LEU A 466 3.75 4.13 27.55
CA LEU A 466 2.51 3.49 27.11
C LEU A 466 2.83 2.19 26.37
N PHE A 467 2.10 1.13 26.71
CA PHE A 467 2.01 -0.11 25.96
C PHE A 467 0.53 -0.46 25.76
N GLY A 468 0.12 -0.75 24.53
CA GLY A 468 -1.20 -1.29 24.21
C GLY A 468 -1.06 -2.62 23.48
N ARG A 469 -1.88 -3.61 23.86
CA ARG A 469 -1.83 -4.97 23.29
C ARG A 469 -2.62 -5.13 22.00
N ARG A 470 -3.70 -4.39 21.79
CA ARG A 470 -4.48 -4.48 20.55
C ARG A 470 -5.28 -3.21 20.34
N LEU A 471 -5.31 -2.77 19.10
CA LEU A 471 -6.20 -1.72 18.61
C LEU A 471 -7.04 -2.31 17.48
N GLU A 472 -8.36 -2.16 17.53
CA GLU A 472 -9.25 -2.46 16.41
C GLU A 472 -10.08 -1.23 16.08
N ILE A 473 -10.12 -0.88 14.80
CA ILE A 473 -10.92 0.22 14.27
C ILE A 473 -11.92 -0.43 13.33
N HIS A 474 -13.20 -0.36 13.68
CA HIS A 474 -14.31 -0.95 12.93
C HIS A 474 -15.05 0.12 12.13
N ASP A 475 -15.63 -0.30 11.00
CA ASP A 475 -16.36 0.56 10.07
C ASP A 475 -15.51 1.76 9.61
N PHE A 476 -14.24 1.51 9.28
CA PHE A 476 -13.33 2.52 8.75
C PHE A 476 -13.61 2.77 7.28
N ARG A 477 -14.21 3.93 6.97
CA ARG A 477 -14.63 4.28 5.60
C ARG A 477 -13.46 4.81 4.78
N LEU A 478 -12.68 3.89 4.21
CA LEU A 478 -11.49 4.23 3.43
C LEU A 478 -11.81 5.11 2.21
N GLU A 479 -12.95 4.89 1.54
CA GLU A 479 -13.40 5.70 0.41
C GLU A 479 -13.58 7.18 0.78
N GLU A 480 -14.22 7.49 1.91
CA GLU A 480 -14.40 8.88 2.40
C GLU A 480 -13.05 9.56 2.70
N LEU A 481 -12.06 8.80 3.18
CA LEU A 481 -10.71 9.32 3.41
C LEU A 481 -9.99 9.63 2.10
N ILE A 482 -10.07 8.74 1.10
CA ILE A 482 -9.38 8.92 -0.18
C ILE A 482 -10.02 10.05 -1.01
N GLU A 483 -11.35 10.08 -1.11
CA GLU A 483 -12.08 10.99 -2.00
C GLU A 483 -12.28 12.38 -1.38
N ASN A 484 -12.60 12.43 -0.08
CA ASN A 484 -13.01 13.67 0.58
C ASN A 484 -12.03 14.14 1.66
N ASN A 485 -10.96 13.36 1.93
CA ASN A 485 -10.07 13.58 3.06
C ASN A 485 -10.86 13.70 4.38
N ILE A 486 -11.82 12.81 4.62
CA ILE A 486 -12.62 12.74 5.85
C ILE A 486 -12.32 11.40 6.55
N ILE A 487 -11.98 11.43 7.83
CA ILE A 487 -11.79 10.21 8.62
C ILE A 487 -13.11 9.84 9.29
N HIS A 488 -13.71 8.72 8.90
CA HIS A 488 -14.95 8.23 9.49
C HIS A 488 -14.77 6.82 10.03
N VAL A 489 -15.08 6.66 11.31
CA VAL A 489 -14.94 5.41 12.07
C VAL A 489 -16.20 5.15 12.89
N GLY A 490 -16.74 3.93 12.81
CA GLY A 490 -17.84 3.51 13.69
C GLY A 490 -17.37 3.28 15.13
N SER A 491 -16.39 2.39 15.33
CA SER A 491 -15.88 2.16 16.69
C SER A 491 -14.39 1.87 16.75
N VAL A 492 -13.76 2.24 17.86
CA VAL A 492 -12.38 1.89 18.18
C VAL A 492 -12.34 1.12 19.48
N ASP A 493 -11.84 -0.11 19.43
CA ASP A 493 -11.60 -0.95 20.59
C ASP A 493 -10.10 -0.96 20.92
N VAL A 494 -9.78 -0.63 22.16
CA VAL A 494 -8.42 -0.62 22.69
C VAL A 494 -8.33 -1.56 23.88
N ASP A 495 -7.55 -2.61 23.74
CA ASP A 495 -7.47 -3.67 24.74
C ASP A 495 -6.13 -3.61 25.48
N SER A 496 -6.21 -3.64 26.81
CA SER A 496 -5.08 -3.83 27.71
C SER A 496 -3.99 -2.76 27.55
N ILE A 497 -4.32 -1.50 27.81
CA ILE A 497 -3.31 -0.45 27.98
C ILE A 497 -2.61 -0.60 29.33
N TYR A 498 -1.28 -0.52 29.33
CA TYR A 498 -0.48 -0.13 30.48
C TYR A 498 0.05 1.29 30.25
N LEU A 499 -0.42 2.23 31.06
CA LEU A 499 -0.04 3.64 30.99
C LEU A 499 0.60 4.08 32.30
N GLU A 500 1.86 4.49 32.22
CA GLU A 500 2.57 5.15 33.30
C GLU A 500 2.85 6.60 32.93
N MET A 501 2.38 7.51 33.78
CA MET A 501 2.59 8.94 33.62
C MET A 501 3.26 9.50 34.86
N THR A 502 4.42 10.13 34.66
CA THR A 502 5.17 10.75 35.75
C THR A 502 5.35 12.23 35.46
N ARG A 503 5.14 13.08 36.45
CA ARG A 503 5.32 14.53 36.34
C ARG A 503 6.22 15.05 37.45
N ASP A 504 7.23 15.83 37.07
CA ASP A 504 8.06 16.53 38.04
C ASP A 504 7.64 18.00 38.20
N LYS A 505 7.13 18.35 39.38
CA LYS A 505 6.71 19.72 39.72
C LYS A 505 7.83 20.57 40.30
N THR A 506 9.06 20.08 40.40
CA THR A 506 10.21 20.91 40.83
C THR A 506 10.72 21.79 39.70
N TYR A 507 10.38 21.48 38.45
CA TYR A 507 10.67 22.33 37.30
C TYR A 507 9.66 23.47 37.16
N ALA A 508 10.11 24.59 36.61
CA ALA A 508 9.22 25.70 36.29
C ALA A 508 8.22 25.31 35.20
N ARG A 509 7.01 25.87 35.26
CA ARG A 509 6.06 25.75 34.16
C ARG A 509 6.54 26.56 32.96
N LYS A 510 6.11 26.12 31.78
CA LYS A 510 6.19 26.93 30.58
C LYS A 510 5.16 28.06 30.69
N GLU A 511 5.61 29.30 30.51
CA GLU A 511 4.72 30.46 30.52
C GLU A 511 3.76 30.40 29.32
N ASN A 512 2.50 30.83 29.54
CA ASN A 512 1.46 30.94 28.51
C ASN A 512 1.11 29.61 27.80
N ASP A 513 1.29 28.47 28.47
CA ASP A 513 0.89 27.16 27.95
C ASP A 513 -0.59 26.87 28.25
N PHE A 514 -1.49 27.53 27.51
CA PHE A 514 -2.93 27.39 27.67
C PHE A 514 -3.45 26.06 27.11
N LYS A 515 -4.24 25.34 27.91
CA LYS A 515 -4.89 24.08 27.56
C LYS A 515 -6.36 24.33 27.20
N LEU A 516 -6.68 24.02 25.94
CA LEU A 516 -8.03 24.10 25.40
C LEU A 516 -9.00 23.15 26.11
N MET A 517 -10.29 23.50 26.09
CA MET A 517 -11.35 22.55 26.44
C MET A 517 -11.50 21.47 25.37
N PRO A 518 -11.94 20.24 25.71
CA PRO A 518 -12.17 19.20 24.72
C PRO A 518 -13.02 19.66 23.53
N GLN A 519 -14.06 20.46 23.78
CA GLN A 519 -14.91 21.01 22.72
C GLN A 519 -14.14 21.96 21.80
N ASP A 520 -13.32 22.87 22.34
CA ASP A 520 -12.45 23.75 21.54
C ASP A 520 -11.43 22.94 20.75
N MET A 521 -10.79 21.95 21.38
CA MET A 521 -9.81 21.08 20.72
C MET A 521 -10.42 20.41 19.50
N LEU A 522 -11.64 19.88 19.62
CA LEU A 522 -12.37 19.23 18.53
C LEU A 522 -12.78 20.22 17.44
N ARG A 523 -13.31 21.40 17.81
CA ARG A 523 -13.72 22.44 16.85
C ARG A 523 -12.56 23.09 16.09
N MET A 524 -11.38 23.15 16.70
CA MET A 524 -10.19 23.79 16.11
C MET A 524 -9.37 22.85 15.20
N MET A 525 -9.78 21.59 15.05
CA MET A 525 -9.08 20.66 14.17
C MET A 525 -9.40 20.93 12.70
N ASN A 526 -8.36 21.12 11.88
CA ASN A 526 -8.49 21.33 10.44
C ASN A 526 -8.92 20.06 9.69
N GLN A 527 -8.53 18.88 10.20
CA GLN A 527 -8.92 17.59 9.65
C GLN A 527 -10.35 17.28 10.09
N LYS A 528 -11.24 17.03 9.12
CA LYS A 528 -12.59 16.55 9.39
C LYS A 528 -12.54 15.09 9.78
N PHE A 529 -13.13 14.75 10.93
CA PHE A 529 -13.27 13.37 11.35
C PHE A 529 -14.47 13.15 12.26
N THR A 530 -14.98 11.92 12.26
CA THR A 530 -16.02 11.42 13.15
C THR A 530 -15.66 10.01 13.62
N VAL A 531 -15.71 9.80 14.92
CA VAL A 531 -15.58 8.49 15.59
C VAL A 531 -16.79 8.33 16.51
N ASP A 532 -17.69 7.39 16.19
CA ASP A 532 -18.93 7.27 16.97
C ASP A 532 -18.64 6.82 18.39
N SER A 533 -17.71 5.87 18.55
CA SER A 533 -17.30 5.40 19.87
C SER A 533 -15.84 4.94 19.97
N ILE A 534 -15.24 5.15 21.14
CA ILE A 534 -13.97 4.53 21.53
C ILE A 534 -14.19 3.81 22.86
N ARG A 535 -13.78 2.54 22.93
CA ARG A 535 -13.81 1.74 24.15
C ARG A 535 -12.41 1.24 24.48
N LEU A 536 -11.91 1.70 25.62
CA LEU A 536 -10.70 1.20 26.26
C LEU A 536 -11.10 0.28 27.41
N PHE A 537 -10.52 -0.92 27.50
CA PHE A 537 -10.87 -1.90 28.52
C PHE A 537 -9.67 -2.72 28.99
N ASN A 538 -9.81 -3.41 30.12
CA ASN A 538 -8.76 -4.23 30.75
C ASN A 538 -7.44 -3.48 31.01
N SER A 539 -7.51 -2.18 31.28
CA SER A 539 -6.32 -1.33 31.30
C SER A 539 -5.85 -1.00 32.72
N PHE A 540 -4.59 -0.60 32.83
CA PHE A 540 -3.94 -0.15 34.04
C PHE A 540 -3.31 1.22 33.80
N VAL A 541 -3.63 2.18 34.68
CA VAL A 541 -3.11 3.55 34.59
C VAL A 541 -2.49 3.93 35.93
N ILE A 542 -1.23 4.36 35.93
CA ILE A 542 -0.56 4.93 37.10
C ILE A 542 -0.10 6.35 36.81
N TYR A 543 -0.40 7.26 37.72
CA TYR A 543 0.03 8.64 37.68
C TYR A 543 0.85 8.98 38.93
N SER A 544 2.04 9.53 38.72
CA SER A 544 3.01 9.84 39.75
C SER A 544 3.46 11.30 39.66
N GLU A 545 3.58 11.99 40.79
CA GLU A 545 4.06 13.38 40.85
C GLU A 545 5.22 13.53 41.83
N TYR A 546 6.31 14.16 41.37
CA TYR A 546 7.37 14.66 42.25
C TYR A 546 7.07 16.10 42.68
N VAL A 547 7.37 16.40 43.94
CA VAL A 547 7.25 17.73 44.53
C VAL A 547 8.48 18.05 45.38
N GLU A 548 8.78 19.33 45.55
CA GLU A 548 9.88 19.76 46.42
C GLU A 548 9.74 19.15 47.84
N LYS A 549 10.86 18.72 48.41
CA LYS A 549 10.93 18.14 49.77
C LYS A 549 10.18 16.81 49.94
N SER A 550 10.01 16.04 48.87
CA SER A 550 9.62 14.63 48.92
C SER A 550 10.76 13.74 48.42
N SER A 551 11.05 12.64 49.12
CA SER A 551 12.01 11.63 48.69
C SER A 551 11.39 10.58 47.77
N GLN A 552 10.06 10.52 47.71
CA GLN A 552 9.27 9.58 46.92
C GLN A 552 8.17 10.35 46.17
N PRO A 553 7.80 9.94 44.95
CA PRO A 553 6.68 10.54 44.25
C PRO A 553 5.37 10.21 44.96
N GLY A 554 4.39 11.11 44.85
CA GLY A 554 3.03 10.78 45.20
C GLY A 554 2.33 10.12 44.03
N SER A 555 1.81 8.92 44.23
CA SER A 555 1.27 8.10 43.14
C SER A 555 -0.14 7.65 43.43
N ILE A 556 -0.92 7.50 42.35
CA ILE A 556 -2.24 6.88 42.34
C ILE A 556 -2.32 5.99 41.11
N PHE A 557 -2.87 4.79 41.26
CA PHE A 557 -3.14 3.91 40.14
C PHE A 557 -4.60 3.49 40.08
N PHE A 558 -5.03 3.17 38.87
CA PHE A 558 -6.35 2.74 38.51
C PHE A 558 -6.21 1.40 37.79
N ASP A 559 -6.69 0.35 38.44
CA ASP A 559 -6.75 -1.00 37.92
C ASP A 559 -8.11 -1.25 37.26
N ARG A 560 -8.21 -2.24 36.36
CA ARG A 560 -9.43 -2.58 35.60
C ARG A 560 -10.08 -1.31 35.03
N PHE A 561 -9.24 -0.47 34.44
CA PHE A 561 -9.64 0.80 33.88
C PHE A 561 -10.39 0.57 32.57
N THR A 562 -11.62 1.05 32.53
CA THR A 562 -12.50 1.04 31.36
C THR A 562 -12.93 2.47 31.08
N LEU A 563 -12.84 2.88 29.82
CA LEU A 563 -13.22 4.20 29.35
C LEU A 563 -14.01 4.05 28.05
N ASN A 564 -15.24 4.55 28.04
CA ASN A 564 -16.03 4.69 26.83
C ASN A 564 -16.13 6.19 26.48
N LEU A 565 -15.85 6.53 25.23
CA LEU A 565 -16.03 7.85 24.66
C LEU A 565 -17.07 7.74 23.55
N TYR A 566 -17.98 8.70 23.46
CA TYR A 566 -19.00 8.74 22.43
C TYR A 566 -19.09 10.10 21.75
N GLY A 567 -19.41 10.08 20.46
CA GLY A 567 -19.70 11.26 19.66
C GLY A 567 -18.47 12.16 19.48
N ILE A 568 -17.32 11.58 19.16
CA ILE A 568 -16.06 12.33 18.98
C ILE A 568 -16.02 12.81 17.53
N THR A 569 -16.18 14.10 17.30
CA THR A 569 -16.21 14.63 15.92
C THR A 569 -15.71 16.07 15.84
N SER A 570 -15.04 16.40 14.75
CA SER A 570 -14.76 17.77 14.32
C SER A 570 -15.72 18.24 13.21
N ASP A 571 -16.50 17.33 12.62
CA ASP A 571 -17.45 17.62 11.55
C ASP A 571 -18.87 17.73 12.12
N LEU A 572 -19.28 18.97 12.42
CA LEU A 572 -20.61 19.31 12.92
C LEU A 572 -21.39 20.09 11.84
N PRO A 573 -21.85 19.44 10.76
CA PRO A 573 -22.51 20.13 9.64
C PRO A 573 -23.92 20.62 9.98
N HIS A 574 -24.59 20.00 10.96
CA HIS A 574 -25.92 20.41 11.43
C HIS A 574 -25.89 20.67 12.94
N PRO A 575 -26.41 21.81 13.44
CA PRO A 575 -26.46 22.11 14.87
C PRO A 575 -27.53 21.23 15.55
N ASP A 576 -27.18 19.99 15.85
CA ASP A 576 -27.94 19.17 16.80
C ASP A 576 -27.62 19.69 18.22
N PRO A 577 -28.60 20.30 18.93
CA PRO A 577 -28.39 20.83 20.28
C PRO A 577 -28.08 19.74 21.31
N THR A 578 -28.27 18.47 20.97
CA THR A 578 -27.95 17.32 21.82
C THR A 578 -26.57 16.72 21.55
N ALA A 579 -25.87 17.19 20.51
CA ALA A 579 -24.53 16.74 20.18
C ALA A 579 -23.54 17.11 21.29
N ALA A 580 -22.88 16.09 21.83
CA ALA A 580 -21.92 16.24 22.92
C ALA A 580 -20.89 15.11 22.87
N LEU A 581 -19.65 15.44 23.24
CA LEU A 581 -18.68 14.41 23.64
C LEU A 581 -19.10 13.86 25.00
N LYS A 582 -19.31 12.55 25.09
CA LYS A 582 -19.64 11.86 26.35
C LYS A 582 -18.49 10.95 26.75
N VAL A 583 -18.22 10.89 28.04
CA VAL A 583 -17.14 10.09 28.62
C VAL A 583 -17.69 9.31 29.80
N ASP A 584 -17.59 7.98 29.74
CA ASP A 584 -17.94 7.08 30.83
C ASP A 584 -16.69 6.31 31.25
N LEU A 585 -16.22 6.57 32.47
CA LEU A 585 -15.03 5.98 33.05
C LEU A 585 -15.42 5.11 34.24
N GLU A 586 -14.89 3.89 34.27
CA GLU A 586 -14.96 2.96 35.38
C GLU A 586 -13.57 2.44 35.72
N SER A 587 -13.24 2.37 37.01
CA SER A 587 -11.94 1.81 37.44
C SER A 587 -11.96 1.37 38.90
N TYR A 588 -10.92 0.64 39.31
CA TYR A 588 -10.63 0.33 40.70
C TYR A 588 -9.47 1.18 41.20
N VAL A 589 -9.80 2.17 42.04
CA VAL A 589 -8.80 3.07 42.63
C VAL A 589 -7.93 2.28 43.58
N MET A 590 -6.61 2.31 43.35
CA MET A 590 -5.61 1.55 44.09
C MET A 590 -5.94 0.04 44.16
N GLY A 591 -6.66 -0.49 43.15
CA GLY A 591 -7.06 -1.89 43.05
C GLY A 591 -8.19 -2.34 44.00
N GLN A 592 -8.72 -1.45 44.85
CA GLN A 592 -9.59 -1.85 45.96
C GLN A 592 -11.06 -1.45 45.78
N THR A 593 -11.33 -0.24 45.30
CA THR A 593 -12.70 0.31 45.29
C THR A 593 -13.09 0.77 43.90
N ARG A 594 -14.27 0.33 43.44
CA ARG A 594 -14.84 0.77 42.17
C ARG A 594 -15.22 2.25 42.24
N PHE A 595 -14.83 2.98 41.20
CA PHE A 595 -15.07 4.40 41.02
C PHE A 595 -15.53 4.65 39.59
N ASN A 596 -16.65 5.37 39.45
CA ASN A 596 -17.27 5.68 38.18
C ASN A 596 -17.33 7.20 37.99
N VAL A 597 -17.07 7.67 36.77
CA VAL A 597 -17.21 9.08 36.38
C VAL A 597 -17.89 9.15 35.01
N ALA A 598 -18.93 9.97 34.92
CA ALA A 598 -19.55 10.34 33.65
C ALA A 598 -19.32 11.84 33.41
N LEU A 599 -18.80 12.20 32.24
CA LEU A 599 -18.66 13.59 31.78
C LEU A 599 -19.42 13.80 30.48
N VAL A 600 -20.03 14.97 30.34
CA VAL A 600 -20.73 15.38 29.11
C VAL A 600 -20.29 16.78 28.73
N PHE A 601 -19.86 16.93 27.48
CA PHE A 601 -19.31 18.16 26.90
C PHE A 601 -20.12 18.56 25.66
N PRO A 602 -21.18 19.40 25.79
CA PRO A 602 -21.96 19.88 24.65
C PRO A 602 -21.11 20.67 23.66
N TYR A 603 -21.25 20.36 22.38
CA TYR A 603 -20.49 21.05 21.33
C TYR A 603 -20.95 22.47 21.08
N LEU A 604 -22.24 22.76 21.29
CA LEU A 604 -22.85 24.08 21.01
C LEU A 604 -22.87 25.01 22.23
N SER A 605 -22.10 24.72 23.29
CA SER A 605 -21.95 25.64 24.41
C SER A 605 -20.94 26.75 24.08
N ASP A 606 -21.41 28.00 24.13
CA ASP A 606 -20.57 29.20 23.96
C ASP A 606 -19.48 29.34 25.02
N SER A 607 -19.69 28.75 26.21
CA SER A 607 -18.75 28.86 27.34
C SER A 607 -18.00 27.56 27.64
N ASN A 608 -18.11 26.56 26.76
CA ASN A 608 -17.60 25.19 26.95
C ASN A 608 -18.07 24.56 28.24
N ASP A 609 -19.37 24.65 28.49
CA ASP A 609 -20.01 23.99 29.60
C ASP A 609 -19.73 22.48 29.58
N PHE A 610 -19.60 21.89 30.76
CA PHE A 610 -19.55 20.44 30.96
C PHE A 610 -20.32 20.05 32.21
N TRP A 611 -20.80 18.81 32.22
CA TRP A 611 -21.42 18.19 33.38
C TRP A 611 -20.62 16.98 33.82
N MET A 612 -20.52 16.79 35.12
CA MET A 612 -19.82 15.68 35.73
C MET A 612 -20.67 15.02 36.81
N ASN A 613 -20.78 13.71 36.71
CA ASN A 613 -21.27 12.83 37.77
C ASN A 613 -20.15 11.85 38.13
N ALA A 614 -19.99 11.55 39.42
CA ALA A 614 -18.99 10.66 39.96
C ALA A 614 -19.60 9.89 41.14
N SER A 615 -19.26 8.62 41.25
CA SER A 615 -19.68 7.77 42.36
C SER A 615 -18.58 6.79 42.73
N SER A 616 -18.58 6.38 44.00
CA SER A 616 -17.67 5.33 44.46
C SER A 616 -18.41 4.29 45.27
N GLU A 617 -17.86 3.09 45.31
CA GLU A 617 -18.11 2.15 46.40
C GLU A 617 -17.43 2.63 47.69
N PRO A 618 -17.69 2.01 48.86
CA PRO A 618 -16.95 2.29 50.08
C PRO A 618 -15.44 2.12 49.89
N LEU A 619 -14.69 3.15 50.29
CA LEU A 619 -13.24 3.26 50.16
C LEU A 619 -12.60 3.40 51.54
N ASP A 620 -11.63 2.56 51.87
CA ASP A 620 -10.71 2.86 52.96
C ASP A 620 -9.81 4.02 52.53
N LEU A 621 -9.98 5.17 53.15
CA LEU A 621 -9.29 6.40 52.77
C LEU A 621 -7.78 6.31 53.05
N THR A 622 -7.32 5.39 53.90
CA THR A 622 -5.89 5.20 54.20
C THR A 622 -5.08 4.76 52.98
N ILE A 623 -5.73 4.14 51.98
CA ILE A 623 -5.05 3.69 50.75
C ILE A 623 -4.57 4.85 49.88
N LEU A 624 -5.05 6.06 50.16
CA LEU A 624 -4.62 7.29 49.49
C LEU A 624 -3.36 7.90 50.12
N ASN A 625 -2.82 7.33 51.21
CA ASN A 625 -1.62 7.83 51.87
C ASN A 625 -0.38 7.95 50.96
N PRO A 626 -0.11 7.02 50.01
CA PRO A 626 0.98 7.21 49.04
C PRO A 626 0.88 8.53 48.27
N LEU A 627 -0.34 9.02 48.03
CA LEU A 627 -0.59 10.32 47.41
C LEU A 627 -0.55 11.46 48.44
N THR A 628 -1.31 11.35 49.54
CA THR A 628 -1.48 12.46 50.49
C THR A 628 -0.23 12.76 51.33
N GLU A 629 0.55 11.75 51.70
CA GLU A 629 1.76 11.94 52.49
C GLU A 629 2.88 12.54 51.63
N ASN A 630 3.02 12.06 50.40
CA ASN A 630 4.08 12.49 49.49
C ASN A 630 3.80 13.85 48.84
N LEU A 631 2.55 14.13 48.42
CA LEU A 631 2.21 15.43 47.82
C LEU A 631 1.80 16.48 48.84
N MET A 632 1.06 16.08 49.89
CA MET A 632 0.39 17.04 50.76
C MET A 632 1.03 17.16 52.15
N GLY A 633 1.85 16.19 52.55
CA GLY A 633 2.37 16.10 53.92
C GLY A 633 1.28 15.77 54.95
N LEU A 634 0.20 15.11 54.52
CA LEU A 634 -0.95 14.74 55.36
C LEU A 634 -1.11 13.21 55.37
N SER A 635 -1.36 12.64 56.55
CA SER A 635 -1.62 11.21 56.74
C SER A 635 -3.06 11.00 57.15
N ILE A 636 -3.73 10.05 56.49
CA ILE A 636 -5.04 9.54 56.86
C ILE A 636 -4.80 8.35 57.78
N LYS A 637 -5.14 8.49 59.06
CA LYS A 637 -4.90 7.45 60.08
C LYS A 637 -6.00 6.41 60.13
N GLN A 638 -7.21 6.79 59.73
CA GLN A 638 -8.38 5.92 59.62
C GLN A 638 -9.49 6.70 58.92
N GLY A 639 -10.38 5.99 58.23
CA GLY A 639 -11.62 6.53 57.72
C GLY A 639 -12.11 5.72 56.53
N ASN A 640 -13.41 5.43 56.50
CA ASN A 640 -14.04 4.85 55.31
C ASN A 640 -14.96 5.90 54.71
N GLY A 641 -14.84 6.15 53.41
CA GLY A 641 -15.58 7.18 52.68
C GLY A 641 -16.35 6.61 51.48
N ARG A 642 -17.35 7.36 51.01
CA ARG A 642 -18.09 7.06 49.78
C ARG A 642 -18.59 8.33 49.11
N ILE A 643 -18.51 8.39 47.79
CA ILE A 643 -19.05 9.49 46.98
C ILE A 643 -20.37 9.05 46.34
N GLU A 644 -21.41 9.87 46.53
CA GLU A 644 -22.76 9.68 46.00
C GLU A 644 -23.38 11.03 45.59
N ASN A 645 -24.40 10.97 44.72
CA ASN A 645 -25.24 12.12 44.34
C ASN A 645 -24.46 13.37 43.97
N THR A 646 -23.44 13.24 43.11
CA THR A 646 -22.73 14.40 42.59
C THR A 646 -23.48 14.99 41.41
N PHE A 647 -23.61 16.31 41.39
CA PHE A 647 -24.00 17.06 40.21
C PHE A 647 -23.09 18.28 40.13
N ILE A 648 -22.11 18.20 39.24
CA ILE A 648 -21.11 19.25 39.06
C ILE A 648 -21.24 19.78 37.65
N THR A 649 -21.33 21.10 37.52
CA THR A 649 -21.30 21.81 36.25
C THR A 649 -20.02 22.64 36.21
N GLY A 650 -19.47 22.89 35.03
CA GLY A 650 -18.38 23.85 34.90
C GLY A 650 -18.19 24.33 33.48
N ASN A 651 -17.41 25.38 33.32
CA ASN A 651 -17.16 26.02 32.03
C ASN A 651 -15.70 26.50 31.93
N ASN A 652 -15.41 27.37 30.96
CA ASN A 652 -14.10 27.99 30.75
C ASN A 652 -13.55 28.75 31.97
N HIS A 653 -14.37 29.11 32.97
CA HIS A 653 -13.95 29.95 34.10
C HIS A 653 -13.98 29.21 35.43
N HIS A 654 -15.06 28.51 35.73
CA HIS A 654 -15.23 27.86 37.04
C HIS A 654 -16.26 26.74 36.99
N SER A 655 -16.20 25.90 38.01
CA SER A 655 -17.11 24.77 38.24
C SER A 655 -17.82 24.96 39.55
N MET A 656 -19.07 24.52 39.59
CA MET A 656 -19.95 24.62 40.74
C MET A 656 -20.82 23.37 40.86
N GLY A 657 -21.57 23.26 41.96
CA GLY A 657 -22.56 22.20 42.13
C GLY A 657 -22.48 21.59 43.51
N SER A 658 -22.91 20.34 43.64
CA SER A 658 -23.01 19.69 44.94
C SER A 658 -22.72 18.19 44.88
N MET A 659 -22.37 17.63 46.03
CA MET A 659 -22.16 16.19 46.19
C MET A 659 -22.47 15.72 47.61
N ILE A 660 -22.70 14.42 47.76
CA ILE A 660 -22.74 13.74 49.06
C ILE A 660 -21.47 12.91 49.22
N PHE A 661 -20.56 13.38 50.06
CA PHE A 661 -19.41 12.59 50.51
C PHE A 661 -19.65 12.08 51.93
N THR A 662 -20.06 10.82 52.06
CA THR A 662 -20.23 10.17 53.36
C THR A 662 -18.91 9.61 53.86
N TYR A 663 -18.69 9.63 55.17
CA TYR A 663 -17.52 9.01 55.78
C TYR A 663 -17.74 8.66 57.25
N LYS A 664 -16.99 7.66 57.73
CA LYS A 664 -17.01 7.20 59.12
C LYS A 664 -15.60 7.19 59.72
N LYS A 665 -15.49 7.63 60.97
CA LYS A 665 -14.26 7.61 61.78
C LYS A 665 -13.06 8.30 61.13
N LEU A 666 -13.26 9.33 60.31
CA LEU A 666 -12.16 10.06 59.66
C LEU A 666 -11.20 10.68 60.69
N LYS A 667 -9.92 10.35 60.58
CA LYS A 667 -8.83 10.94 61.38
C LYS A 667 -7.66 11.29 60.47
N LEU A 668 -7.28 12.56 60.48
CA LEU A 668 -6.16 13.10 59.73
C LEU A 668 -5.05 13.54 60.70
N SER A 669 -3.80 13.49 60.28
CA SER A 669 -2.67 14.07 60.99
C SER A 669 -1.65 14.67 60.03
N LEU A 670 -0.75 15.51 60.56
CA LEU A 670 0.41 15.97 59.80
C LEU A 670 1.41 14.81 59.65
N TYR A 671 1.78 14.50 58.41
CA TYR A 671 2.88 13.59 58.09
C TYR A 671 4.21 14.34 58.10
N ASN A 672 4.25 15.52 57.46
CA ASN A 672 5.40 16.40 57.45
C ASN A 672 4.94 17.87 57.52
N ARG A 673 5.19 18.52 58.65
CA ARG A 673 4.73 19.90 58.91
C ARG A 673 5.27 20.91 57.90
N LYS A 674 6.58 20.89 57.60
CA LYS A 674 7.21 21.82 56.65
C LYS A 674 6.65 21.65 55.23
N LYS A 675 6.34 20.42 54.83
CA LYS A 675 5.70 20.12 53.55
C LYS A 675 4.24 20.61 53.55
N ALA A 676 3.49 20.29 54.60
CA ALA A 676 2.09 20.69 54.74
C ALA A 676 1.91 22.23 54.75
N GLU A 677 2.80 22.97 55.40
CA GLU A 677 2.79 24.45 55.46
C GLU A 677 3.02 25.11 54.10
N ARG A 678 3.73 24.44 53.18
CA ARG A 678 3.93 24.94 51.80
C ARG A 678 2.70 24.73 50.91
N ASN A 679 1.75 23.89 51.30
CA ASN A 679 0.51 23.70 50.54
C ASN A 679 -0.41 24.91 50.66
N LYS A 680 -0.17 25.94 49.83
CA LYS A 680 -0.98 27.16 49.76
C LYS A 680 -2.32 27.00 49.00
N GLY A 681 -2.49 25.88 48.28
CA GLY A 681 -3.68 25.60 47.47
C GLY A 681 -4.85 25.02 48.27
N MET A 682 -5.67 24.19 47.61
CA MET A 682 -6.94 23.67 48.12
C MET A 682 -6.84 22.89 49.45
N PHE A 683 -5.67 22.32 49.75
CA PHE A 683 -5.40 21.58 50.99
C PHE A 683 -4.90 22.46 52.15
N GLY A 684 -4.53 23.72 51.90
CA GLY A 684 -4.05 24.63 52.93
C GLY A 684 -5.06 24.88 54.05
N GLY A 685 -6.36 24.77 53.73
CA GLY A 685 -7.43 24.74 54.72
C GLY A 685 -7.28 23.57 55.70
N ILE A 686 -7.08 22.34 55.22
CA ILE A 686 -6.88 21.17 56.09
C ILE A 686 -5.65 21.36 56.98
N THR A 687 -4.54 21.78 56.36
CA THR A 687 -3.28 22.02 57.07
C THR A 687 -3.46 23.00 58.23
N ARG A 688 -4.13 24.14 58.01
CA ARG A 688 -4.38 25.13 59.07
C ARG A 688 -5.25 24.58 60.19
N PHE A 689 -6.26 23.78 59.86
CA PHE A 689 -7.08 23.12 60.88
C PHE A 689 -6.25 22.16 61.73
N LEU A 690 -5.39 21.35 61.11
CA LEU A 690 -4.55 20.39 61.82
C LEU A 690 -3.41 21.04 62.63
N ILE A 691 -2.82 22.14 62.14
CA ILE A 691 -1.78 22.88 62.87
C ILE A 691 -2.35 23.58 64.10
N ASN A 692 -3.60 24.05 64.02
CA ASN A 692 -4.27 24.77 65.10
C ASN A 692 -5.17 23.87 65.97
N ASP A 693 -5.01 22.55 65.88
CA ASP A 693 -5.81 21.53 66.60
C ASP A 693 -7.34 21.72 66.49
N LEU A 694 -7.81 22.28 65.37
CA LEU A 694 -9.23 22.48 65.12
C LEU A 694 -9.91 21.15 64.77
N LEU A 695 -11.07 20.90 65.38
CA LEU A 695 -11.82 19.65 65.24
C LEU A 695 -12.35 19.47 63.81
N ILE A 696 -11.76 18.51 63.09
CA ILE A 696 -12.34 17.95 61.87
C ILE A 696 -13.49 17.01 62.25
N HIS A 697 -14.59 17.08 61.51
CA HIS A 697 -15.70 16.19 61.75
C HIS A 697 -15.31 14.74 61.45
N LYS A 698 -15.58 13.82 62.40
CA LYS A 698 -15.21 12.40 62.27
C LYS A 698 -16.18 11.60 61.40
N ASN A 699 -17.44 12.03 61.28
CA ASN A 699 -18.49 11.32 60.55
C ASN A 699 -19.32 12.29 59.68
N ASN A 700 -19.79 11.79 58.53
CA ASN A 700 -20.86 12.35 57.73
C ASN A 700 -21.73 11.18 57.19
N PRO A 701 -23.01 11.08 57.55
CA PRO A 701 -23.75 11.95 58.47
C PRO A 701 -23.30 11.82 59.94
N LYS A 702 -23.71 12.80 60.77
CA LYS A 702 -23.72 12.60 62.22
C LYS A 702 -24.86 11.64 62.59
N PHE A 703 -24.70 10.90 63.67
CA PHE A 703 -25.75 9.99 64.15
C PHE A 703 -27.11 10.71 64.24
N GLY A 704 -28.15 10.13 63.63
CA GLY A 704 -29.51 10.68 63.60
C GLY A 704 -29.72 11.93 62.73
N LYS A 705 -28.80 12.30 61.84
CA LYS A 705 -28.94 13.47 60.94
C LYS A 705 -28.80 13.09 59.47
N ALA A 706 -29.37 13.91 58.58
CA ALA A 706 -29.14 13.79 57.15
C ALA A 706 -27.65 14.02 56.78
N PRO A 707 -27.15 13.43 55.68
CA PRO A 707 -25.81 13.71 55.16
C PRO A 707 -25.62 15.19 54.87
N ARG A 708 -24.45 15.73 55.22
CA ARG A 708 -24.07 17.07 54.81
C ARG A 708 -23.73 17.07 53.33
N VAL A 709 -24.34 18.01 52.62
CA VAL A 709 -24.02 18.34 51.24
C VAL A 709 -22.69 19.09 51.17
N GLY A 710 -21.77 18.58 50.36
CA GLY A 710 -20.55 19.27 49.96
C GLY A 710 -20.84 20.20 48.80
N GLN A 711 -20.58 21.49 48.97
CA GLN A 711 -20.72 22.46 47.89
C GLN A 711 -19.43 22.45 47.07
N VAL A 712 -19.55 22.38 45.75
CA VAL A 712 -18.43 22.35 44.82
C VAL A 712 -18.23 23.77 44.31
N TYR A 713 -17.00 24.26 44.40
CA TYR A 713 -16.58 25.48 43.70
C TYR A 713 -15.10 25.40 43.39
N PHE A 714 -14.73 25.55 42.12
CA PHE A 714 -13.33 25.59 41.72
C PHE A 714 -13.15 26.44 40.45
N GLU A 715 -12.27 27.44 40.53
CA GLU A 715 -11.86 28.26 39.40
C GLU A 715 -10.90 27.48 38.50
N ARG A 716 -11.14 27.50 37.20
CA ARG A 716 -10.30 26.85 36.20
C ARG A 716 -8.94 27.56 36.13
N ASP A 717 -7.88 26.79 36.19
CA ASP A 717 -6.55 27.22 35.77
C ASP A 717 -6.37 26.82 34.29
N PRO A 718 -6.40 27.76 33.33
CA PRO A 718 -6.35 27.42 31.91
C PRO A 718 -5.00 26.87 31.48
N GLU A 719 -3.95 26.93 32.30
CA GLU A 719 -2.67 26.25 32.05
C GLU A 719 -2.71 24.75 32.40
N LYS A 720 -3.83 24.25 32.94
CA LYS A 720 -3.98 22.86 33.37
C LYS A 720 -5.01 22.12 32.53
N ALA A 721 -4.74 20.83 32.31
CA ALA A 721 -5.64 19.93 31.59
C ALA A 721 -7.00 19.76 32.29
N ILE A 722 -8.02 19.45 31.49
CA ILE A 722 -9.41 19.23 31.94
C ILE A 722 -9.53 18.15 33.04
N LEU A 723 -8.71 17.10 33.00
CA LEU A 723 -8.70 16.06 34.03
C LEU A 723 -8.28 16.63 35.41
N ASN A 724 -7.35 17.58 35.43
CA ASN A 724 -6.98 18.27 36.67
C ASN A 724 -8.16 19.07 37.21
N TYR A 725 -8.84 19.79 36.32
CA TYR A 725 -9.98 20.62 36.65
C TYR A 725 -11.13 19.78 37.24
N ALA A 726 -11.54 18.71 36.55
CA ALA A 726 -12.57 17.76 37.01
C ALA A 726 -12.24 17.17 38.39
N TRP A 727 -11.01 16.65 38.58
CA TRP A 727 -10.58 16.12 39.88
C TRP A 727 -10.60 17.18 40.99
N LYS A 728 -10.16 18.41 40.69
CA LYS A 728 -10.16 19.49 41.68
C LYS A 728 -11.57 19.94 42.06
N SER A 729 -12.52 19.93 41.14
CA SER A 729 -13.93 20.18 41.42
C SER A 729 -14.51 19.14 42.38
N LEU A 730 -14.29 17.86 42.09
CA LEU A 730 -14.73 16.75 42.95
C LEU A 730 -14.13 16.88 44.37
N LEU A 731 -12.82 17.09 44.45
CA LEU A 731 -12.11 17.25 45.71
C LEU A 731 -12.58 18.49 46.50
N SER A 732 -12.94 19.58 45.82
CA SER A 732 -13.50 20.78 46.47
C SER A 732 -14.79 20.46 47.24
N GLY A 733 -15.69 19.67 46.64
CA GLY A 733 -16.91 19.20 47.30
C GLY A 733 -16.65 18.25 48.48
N MET A 734 -15.66 17.36 48.35
CA MET A 734 -15.25 16.47 49.45
C MET A 734 -14.76 17.28 50.66
N LEU A 735 -13.90 18.28 50.43
CA LEU A 735 -13.38 19.14 51.49
C LEU A 735 -14.47 20.00 52.13
N SER A 736 -15.41 20.52 51.32
CA SER A 736 -16.61 21.22 51.82
C SER A 736 -17.45 20.35 52.77
N SER A 737 -17.58 19.05 52.48
CA SER A 737 -18.28 18.06 53.31
C SER A 737 -17.58 17.77 54.65
N ILE A 738 -16.25 17.94 54.68
CA ILE A 738 -15.41 17.81 55.88
C ILE A 738 -15.43 19.09 56.74
N GLY A 739 -15.92 20.20 56.20
CA GLY A 739 -16.09 21.48 56.89
C GLY A 739 -15.18 22.60 56.36
N ILE A 740 -14.39 22.33 55.32
CA ILE A 740 -13.40 23.25 54.78
C ILE A 740 -14.01 23.92 53.56
N ASN A 741 -14.44 25.17 53.75
CA ASN A 741 -15.17 25.93 52.73
C ASN A 741 -14.40 27.21 52.36
N LYS A 742 -14.28 27.46 51.06
CA LYS A 742 -13.82 28.73 50.46
C LYS A 742 -14.87 29.84 50.64
N LYS A 743 -14.52 31.07 50.27
CA LYS A 743 -15.38 32.26 50.47
C LYS A 743 -16.67 32.14 49.64
N GLU A 744 -16.54 31.71 48.40
CA GLU A 744 -17.62 31.57 47.41
C GLU A 744 -18.63 30.51 47.87
N GLN A 745 -18.14 29.34 48.29
CA GLN A 745 -18.96 28.29 48.91
C GLN A 745 -19.70 28.76 50.18
N ARG A 746 -19.10 29.67 50.96
CA ARG A 746 -19.76 30.24 52.15
C ARG A 746 -20.85 31.23 51.77
N GLN A 747 -20.66 32.00 50.70
CA GLN A 747 -21.67 32.93 50.18
C GLN A 747 -22.87 32.17 49.62
N GLU A 748 -22.63 31.18 48.76
CA GLU A 748 -23.67 30.30 48.21
C GLU A 748 -24.46 29.59 49.32
N ARG A 749 -23.77 29.02 50.32
CA ARG A 749 -24.46 28.42 51.49
C ARG A 749 -25.31 29.42 52.27
N ARG A 750 -24.94 30.70 52.32
CA ARG A 750 -25.74 31.74 52.99
C ARG A 750 -26.97 32.09 52.16
N GLU A 751 -26.84 32.14 50.84
CA GLU A 751 -27.94 32.40 49.92
C GLU A 751 -28.96 31.26 49.90
N ILE A 752 -28.51 30.00 49.79
CA ILE A 752 -29.40 28.82 49.89
C ILE A 752 -30.15 28.80 51.22
N LYS A 753 -29.48 29.14 52.34
CA LYS A 753 -30.15 29.26 53.64
C LYS A 753 -31.20 30.36 53.68
N LYS A 754 -30.94 31.51 53.05
CA LYS A 754 -31.93 32.59 52.94
C LYS A 754 -33.15 32.14 52.15
N ILE A 755 -32.94 31.47 51.01
CA ILE A 755 -34.01 30.94 50.15
C ILE A 755 -34.84 29.89 50.89
N ASN A 756 -34.19 28.93 51.57
CA ASN A 756 -34.91 27.90 52.32
C ASN A 756 -35.67 28.48 53.51
N ASN A 757 -35.09 29.44 54.24
CA ASN A 757 -35.80 30.14 55.31
C ASN A 757 -36.98 30.98 54.78
N GLN A 758 -36.90 31.50 53.55
CA GLN A 758 -38.04 32.18 52.90
C GLN A 758 -39.14 31.19 52.51
N LYS A 759 -38.78 30.02 51.99
CA LYS A 759 -39.74 28.95 51.65
C LYS A 759 -40.40 28.31 52.87
N GLU A 760 -39.70 28.16 53.98
CA GLU A 760 -40.24 27.62 55.24
C GLU A 760 -41.13 28.64 55.98
N ASN A 761 -40.97 29.94 55.72
CA ASN A 761 -41.73 31.01 56.39
C ASN A 761 -42.93 31.56 55.58
N GLY A 762 -43.27 30.99 54.43
CA GLY A 762 -44.48 31.36 53.67
C GLY A 762 -44.52 32.82 53.20
N GLN A 763 -43.86 33.10 52.07
CA GLN A 763 -44.28 34.12 51.10
C GLN A 763 -44.30 33.51 49.70
#